data_AF-A0A3C1Z2I6-F1
#
_entry.id   AF-A0A3C1Z2I6-F1
#
_cell.length_a   1.000
_cell.length_b   1.000
_cell.length_c   1.000
_cell.angle_alpha   90.00
_cell.angle_beta   90.00
_cell.angle_gamma   90.00
#
_symmetry.space_group_name_H-M   'P 1'
#
loop_
_entity.id
_entity.type
_entity.pdbx_description
1 polymer ?
#
loop_
_entity_poly.entity_id
_entity_poly.type
_entity_poly.pdbx_seq_one_letter_code
_entity_poly.pdbx_strand_id
1 'polypeptide(L)'
;MADHLVQNATAGIGRLLSYLDVVHGDIEEARAFLKLLGWDLPPGLDDIGLAALDLGDFLTKLDAVIGASDAEWNDEVTMAGRIVDLAFAIEALVAQIHDLAHTLPARLASFGDYVDRTQIHKELPRRLFDFLVANYLAQASPLAYAVLHLMNIIDYPYYAADPATFQVEHVRATVHYHLFKVLVTEPNRLFTEAYGWDTPDFQSTLFLNRVSQLFQTLGLRSRIQPLSPQAEEAWVGRTGAGVDPPSQLITFLYEERGTAFGVRLGLSLFGAAPTSAGANDAGLGLAPLIQGRAEGAVPFHRLEDTRIEWSGDVEVLKRLAMILRPNRDLTLRKGAGLGDAVNGRLTLGLRHGQPTGEPQPLLRLPGGSALRYQQFAVAGGIDAASATTPETFLELALQGLRFDLSLAEADGFVQGTLARDRVEAPFDLTLRWSSKTGVSFSGSGGLHVSLPLQQSIGPLKLDAAHIGIDVGEEGIDTEASVNARLLLGPVTATVERIGVTVDLSFKEGNLGLFGLSPRFKPPTGLGLAIATTGVTGGGFLGFDPQRAEYSGMLQLELAETVAVKALGLLTTKLPDGSKGYSLVILLTAEGFAPIPIGLGFTLTGIGGLVALHRTVRTDVLRDGLKTGTLNSVLFPPDPLRNAPQIFSDLRRVFPPTAGRHVFGPMVQLRWGTPTLLTLDLALLVELPSPVRVIVLGRVQVLLPNQSHPLIQIRMDALGVLDVSAETVALDATLYDSKILQFTLTGDMALRAGWGRQPQFVLAIGGFHPRFAAPPGLPALQRLALQLADGDSLQLRCQAYLAVTSNTVQFGARVDLHAAGGGFSFDGMLGFDALIQLAPLAFEVEVGAALALRYHGRLLMGISFKGRLAGPTPWHVEGKAKISLLFFSVSVSFSRTFGS
;
A
#
# COMPACT_ATOMS: atom_id res chain seq x y z
N MET A 1 11.19 30.51 8.90
CA MET A 1 12.05 29.40 8.40
C MET A 1 13.53 29.54 8.79
N ALA A 2 14.17 30.71 8.63
CA ALA A 2 15.57 30.92 9.04
C ALA A 2 15.76 31.00 10.57
N ASP A 3 14.85 31.67 11.29
CA ASP A 3 15.04 31.97 12.71
C ASP A 3 15.14 30.73 13.60
N HIS A 4 14.27 29.72 13.48
CA HIS A 4 14.34 28.53 14.34
C HIS A 4 15.55 27.60 14.09
N LEU A 5 16.08 27.60 12.86
CA LEU A 5 17.29 26.85 12.52
C LEU A 5 18.52 27.56 13.13
N VAL A 6 18.52 28.90 13.06
CA VAL A 6 19.47 29.75 13.78
C VAL A 6 19.33 29.53 15.28
N GLN A 7 18.13 29.45 15.86
CA GLN A 7 17.92 29.24 17.30
C GLN A 7 18.54 27.95 17.83
N ASN A 8 18.29 26.81 17.18
CA ASN A 8 18.88 25.54 17.61
C ASN A 8 20.39 25.48 17.40
N ALA A 9 20.89 26.06 16.30
CA ALA A 9 22.32 26.16 16.03
C ALA A 9 23.02 27.05 17.07
N THR A 10 22.46 28.23 17.37
CA THR A 10 22.97 29.19 18.34
C THR A 10 23.01 28.61 19.75
N ALA A 11 21.94 27.93 20.19
CA ALA A 11 21.93 27.24 21.49
C ALA A 11 22.92 26.07 21.57
N GLY A 12 23.19 25.40 20.44
CA GLY A 12 24.22 24.36 20.33
C GLY A 12 25.63 24.94 20.43
N ILE A 13 25.92 26.01 19.68
CA ILE A 13 27.21 26.72 19.71
C ILE A 13 27.46 27.32 21.11
N GLY A 14 26.43 27.82 21.77
CA GLY A 14 26.55 28.29 23.16
C GLY A 14 26.98 27.16 24.12
N ARG A 15 26.33 26.00 24.09
CA ARG A 15 26.78 24.88 24.93
C ARG A 15 28.19 24.38 24.59
N LEU A 16 28.62 24.57 23.36
CA LEU A 16 29.98 24.24 22.94
C LEU A 16 31.02 25.23 23.50
N LEU A 17 30.69 26.52 23.57
CA LEU A 17 31.60 27.56 24.08
C LEU A 17 31.63 27.66 25.61
N SER A 18 30.62 27.15 26.32
CA SER A 18 30.61 27.15 27.81
C SER A 18 31.73 26.30 28.43
N TYR A 19 32.33 25.37 27.68
CA TYR A 19 33.50 24.61 28.15
C TYR A 19 34.75 25.49 28.33
N LEU A 20 34.73 26.74 27.84
CA LEU A 20 35.78 27.72 28.08
C LEU A 20 35.71 28.36 29.48
N ASP A 21 34.64 28.13 30.25
CA ASP A 21 34.53 28.62 31.64
C ASP A 21 35.71 28.17 32.51
N VAL A 22 36.29 27.00 32.18
CA VAL A 22 37.47 26.42 32.82
C VAL A 22 38.74 27.30 32.71
N VAL A 23 38.76 28.34 31.86
CA VAL A 23 39.91 29.25 31.74
C VAL A 23 39.60 30.69 32.16
N HIS A 24 38.39 30.97 32.63
CA HIS A 24 37.97 32.34 32.90
C HIS A 24 38.48 32.85 34.26
N GLY A 25 39.30 33.90 34.25
CA GLY A 25 39.72 34.62 35.45
C GLY A 25 40.83 33.98 36.29
N ASP A 26 41.31 32.78 35.94
CA ASP A 26 42.43 32.10 36.61
C ASP A 26 43.59 31.78 35.64
N ILE A 27 44.76 32.36 35.92
CA ILE A 27 45.99 32.20 35.13
C ILE A 27 46.54 30.76 35.22
N GLU A 28 46.41 30.10 36.38
CA GLU A 28 46.89 28.72 36.55
C GLU A 28 46.01 27.73 35.76
N GLU A 29 44.70 27.95 35.75
CA GLU A 29 43.77 27.12 34.96
C GLU A 29 43.96 27.35 33.45
N ALA A 30 44.15 28.61 33.01
CA ALA A 30 44.50 28.92 31.62
C ALA A 30 45.81 28.26 31.18
N ARG A 31 46.82 28.21 32.06
CA ARG A 31 48.10 27.52 31.81
C ARG A 31 47.94 26.01 31.75
N ALA A 32 47.15 25.42 32.64
CA ALA A 32 46.84 23.99 32.62
C ALA A 32 46.09 23.60 31.34
N PHE A 33 45.15 24.44 30.91
CA PHE A 33 44.41 24.26 29.66
C PHE A 33 45.33 24.33 28.43
N LEU A 34 46.27 25.28 28.39
CA LEU A 34 47.27 25.33 27.32
C LEU A 34 48.14 24.07 27.24
N LYS A 35 48.54 23.51 28.39
CA LYS A 35 49.25 22.23 28.45
C LYS A 35 48.38 21.08 27.92
N LEU A 36 47.08 21.09 28.21
CA LEU A 36 46.13 20.12 27.66
C LEU A 36 46.01 20.23 26.13
N LEU A 37 46.05 21.45 25.59
CA LEU A 37 46.13 21.70 24.14
C LEU A 37 47.52 21.39 23.53
N GLY A 38 48.51 21.09 24.38
CA GLY A 38 49.80 20.55 24.00
C GLY A 38 50.96 21.53 23.96
N TRP A 39 50.81 22.75 24.49
CA TRP A 39 51.88 23.74 24.52
C TRP A 39 52.41 24.01 25.92
N ASP A 40 53.72 24.19 26.00
CA ASP A 40 54.36 24.85 27.14
C ASP A 40 54.62 26.33 26.82
N LEU A 41 54.59 27.18 27.85
CA LEU A 41 54.89 28.60 27.71
C LEU A 41 56.39 28.86 27.79
N PRO A 42 56.93 29.85 27.06
CA PRO A 42 58.32 30.22 27.20
C PRO A 42 58.59 30.75 28.62
N PRO A 43 59.81 30.59 29.14
CA PRO A 43 60.15 31.08 30.48
C PRO A 43 59.87 32.59 30.63
N GLY A 44 59.16 32.97 31.69
CA GLY A 44 58.78 34.38 31.96
C GLY A 44 57.43 34.82 31.38
N LEU A 45 56.67 33.92 30.75
CA LEU A 45 55.30 34.14 30.32
C LEU A 45 54.34 33.22 31.09
N ASP A 46 53.35 33.80 31.77
CA ASP A 46 52.39 33.06 32.59
C ASP A 46 51.02 32.88 31.90
N ASP A 47 50.62 33.79 31.01
CA ASP A 47 49.43 33.66 30.17
C ASP A 47 49.65 34.32 28.81
N ILE A 48 49.01 33.80 27.77
CA ILE A 48 48.98 34.39 26.42
C ILE A 48 47.83 35.38 26.22
N GLY A 49 46.96 35.52 27.23
CA GLY A 49 45.73 36.31 27.22
C GLY A 49 44.47 35.44 27.20
N LEU A 50 44.56 34.15 27.55
CA LEU A 50 43.39 33.26 27.65
C LEU A 50 42.58 33.54 28.90
N ALA A 51 43.23 33.86 30.02
CA ALA A 51 42.55 34.19 31.28
C ALA A 51 41.76 35.52 31.19
N ALA A 52 42.10 36.35 30.21
CA ALA A 52 41.48 37.66 29.96
C ALA A 52 40.26 37.60 29.01
N LEU A 53 39.86 36.41 28.53
CA LEU A 53 38.64 36.24 27.74
C LEU A 53 37.41 36.49 28.62
N ASP A 54 36.54 37.42 28.21
CA ASP A 54 35.31 37.72 28.95
C ASP A 54 34.19 36.78 28.53
N LEU A 55 33.89 35.81 29.38
CA LEU A 55 32.81 34.83 29.18
C LEU A 55 31.51 35.20 29.90
N GLY A 56 31.51 36.25 30.73
CA GLY A 56 30.42 36.52 31.67
C GLY A 56 29.09 36.84 30.99
N ASP A 57 29.11 37.72 29.98
CA ASP A 57 27.91 38.06 29.21
C ASP A 57 27.38 36.84 28.44
N PHE A 58 28.29 36.09 27.81
CA PHE A 58 27.98 34.88 27.07
C PHE A 58 27.33 33.78 27.94
N LEU A 59 27.91 33.45 29.10
CA LEU A 59 27.38 32.45 30.02
C LEU A 59 25.99 32.86 30.53
N THR A 60 25.80 34.15 30.85
CA THR A 60 24.52 34.68 31.31
C THR A 60 23.42 34.53 30.25
N LYS A 61 23.73 34.83 28.97
CA LYS A 61 22.76 34.67 27.87
C LYS A 61 22.49 33.21 27.54
N LEU A 62 23.47 32.33 27.71
CA LEU A 62 23.30 30.89 27.51
C LEU A 62 22.38 30.27 28.55
N ASP A 63 22.56 30.62 29.84
CA ASP A 63 21.70 30.15 30.93
C ASP A 63 20.24 30.57 30.74
N ALA A 64 20.00 31.78 30.22
CA ALA A 64 18.65 32.28 29.92
C ALA A 64 17.93 31.45 28.83
N VAL A 65 18.68 30.83 27.91
CA VAL A 65 18.15 29.97 26.84
C VAL A 65 17.97 28.53 27.35
N ILE A 66 18.94 28.00 28.10
CA ILE A 66 18.90 26.62 28.60
C ILE A 66 17.88 26.45 29.74
N GLY A 67 17.73 27.45 30.60
CA GLY A 67 16.79 27.45 31.72
C GLY A 67 15.34 27.79 31.36
N ALA A 68 15.01 27.95 30.07
CA ALA A 68 13.66 28.31 29.62
C ALA A 68 12.66 27.16 29.82
N SER A 69 11.49 27.48 30.37
CA SER A 69 10.37 26.56 30.58
C SER A 69 9.66 26.18 29.26
N ASP A 70 8.88 25.09 29.26
CA ASP A 70 8.12 24.66 28.08
C ASP A 70 7.14 25.73 27.57
N ALA A 71 6.59 26.57 28.46
CA ALA A 71 5.72 27.68 28.08
C ALA A 71 6.48 28.77 27.32
N GLU A 72 7.72 29.06 27.73
CA GLU A 72 8.60 30.03 27.07
C GLU A 72 9.13 29.49 25.74
N TRP A 73 9.44 28.19 25.65
CA TRP A 73 9.83 27.54 24.40
C TRP A 73 8.77 27.63 23.30
N ASN A 74 7.49 27.73 23.68
CA ASN A 74 6.36 27.89 22.76
C ASN A 74 6.01 29.35 22.45
N ASP A 75 6.68 30.33 23.09
CA ASP A 75 6.56 31.76 22.79
C ASP A 75 7.70 32.19 21.86
N GLU A 76 7.39 32.26 20.56
CA GLU A 76 8.36 32.57 19.50
C GLU A 76 9.02 33.94 19.69
N VAL A 77 8.32 34.94 20.24
CA VAL A 77 8.86 36.30 20.38
C VAL A 77 9.89 36.34 21.51
N THR A 78 9.56 35.71 22.64
CA THR A 78 10.45 35.63 23.80
C THR A 78 11.71 34.82 23.48
N MET A 79 11.56 33.67 22.81
CA MET A 79 12.71 32.83 22.44
C MET A 79 13.55 33.42 21.32
N ALA A 80 12.96 34.07 20.32
CA ALA A 80 13.72 34.77 19.30
C ALA A 80 14.61 35.85 19.91
N GLY A 81 14.08 36.64 20.88
CA GLY A 81 14.87 37.64 21.60
C GLY A 81 16.06 37.05 22.36
N ARG A 82 15.84 35.99 23.16
CA ARG A 82 16.92 35.33 23.91
C ARG A 82 17.99 34.73 23.02
N ILE A 83 17.59 34.19 21.87
CA ILE A 83 18.52 33.60 20.90
C ILE A 83 19.32 34.67 20.19
N VAL A 84 18.71 35.80 19.80
CA VAL A 84 19.42 36.91 19.17
C VAL A 84 20.48 37.46 20.12
N ASP A 85 20.13 37.64 21.40
CA ASP A 85 21.08 38.04 22.43
C ASP A 85 22.25 37.04 22.58
N LEU A 86 21.94 35.73 22.61
CA LEU A 86 22.97 34.68 22.66
C LEU A 86 23.84 34.68 21.39
N ALA A 87 23.28 34.92 20.21
CA ALA A 87 24.02 34.99 18.96
C ALA A 87 25.03 36.14 18.96
N PHE A 88 24.64 37.33 19.44
CA PHE A 88 25.57 38.46 19.58
C PHE A 88 26.68 38.17 20.60
N ALA A 89 26.35 37.52 21.73
CA ALA A 89 27.37 37.14 22.71
C ALA A 89 28.35 36.10 22.16
N ILE A 90 27.87 35.14 21.35
CA ILE A 90 28.72 34.17 20.64
C ILE A 90 29.63 34.87 19.61
N GLU A 91 29.09 35.79 18.81
CA GLU A 91 29.88 36.56 17.84
C GLU A 91 31.00 37.33 18.53
N ALA A 92 30.69 38.01 19.63
CA ALA A 92 31.67 38.74 20.43
C ALA A 92 32.76 37.81 20.99
N LEU A 93 32.40 36.64 21.52
CA LEU A 93 33.36 35.67 22.05
C LEU A 93 34.27 35.08 20.95
N VAL A 94 33.70 34.72 19.80
CA VAL A 94 34.48 34.21 18.65
C VAL A 94 35.44 35.29 18.13
N ALA A 95 35.00 36.55 18.08
CA ALA A 95 35.86 37.68 17.71
C ALA A 95 37.03 37.85 18.70
N GLN A 96 36.77 37.76 20.02
CA GLN A 96 37.83 37.82 21.04
C GLN A 96 38.87 36.70 20.86
N ILE A 97 38.44 35.47 20.59
CA ILE A 97 39.34 34.31 20.35
C ILE A 97 40.15 34.51 19.06
N HIS A 98 39.52 35.04 18.01
CA HIS A 98 40.19 35.34 16.74
C HIS A 98 41.25 36.44 16.90
N ASP A 99 40.89 37.55 17.55
CA ASP A 99 41.80 38.67 17.83
C ASP A 99 42.94 38.25 18.74
N LEU A 100 42.68 37.40 19.73
CA LEU A 100 43.73 36.80 20.55
C LEU A 100 44.73 36.08 19.65
N ALA A 101 44.28 35.13 18.82
CA ALA A 101 45.16 34.37 17.92
C ALA A 101 45.92 35.25 16.93
N HIS A 102 45.28 36.27 16.34
CA HIS A 102 45.91 37.19 15.39
C HIS A 102 46.94 38.11 16.06
N THR A 103 46.77 38.46 17.34
CA THR A 103 47.70 39.33 18.06
C THR A 103 48.85 38.57 18.73
N LEU A 104 48.76 37.23 18.86
CA LEU A 104 49.83 36.39 19.43
C LEU A 104 51.21 36.61 18.80
N PRO A 105 51.39 36.70 17.46
CA PRO A 105 52.72 36.91 16.88
C PRO A 105 53.38 38.21 17.35
N ALA A 106 52.59 39.29 17.52
CA ALA A 106 53.09 40.57 18.00
C ALA A 106 53.38 40.54 19.51
N ARG A 107 52.48 39.93 20.31
CA ARG A 107 52.66 39.78 21.77
C ARG A 107 53.86 38.91 22.14
N LEU A 108 54.13 37.89 21.33
CA LEU A 108 55.17 36.90 21.58
C LEU A 108 56.49 37.21 20.86
N ALA A 109 56.59 38.34 20.14
CA ALA A 109 57.77 38.72 19.37
C ALA A 109 59.04 38.85 20.23
N SER A 110 58.90 39.15 21.52
CA SER A 110 60.02 39.23 22.48
C SER A 110 60.57 37.87 22.93
N PHE A 111 59.88 36.77 22.61
CA PHE A 111 60.22 35.40 23.03
C PHE A 111 60.91 34.59 21.91
N GLY A 112 61.67 35.27 21.04
CA GLY A 112 62.50 34.62 20.02
C GLY A 112 61.69 33.89 18.93
N ASP A 113 62.08 32.65 18.62
CA ASP A 113 61.49 31.82 17.57
C ASP A 113 60.28 30.99 18.04
N TYR A 114 59.73 31.28 19.22
CA TYR A 114 58.62 30.53 19.81
C TYR A 114 57.40 30.43 18.89
N VAL A 115 56.98 31.54 18.28
CA VAL A 115 55.81 31.58 17.39
C VAL A 115 56.05 30.75 16.13
N ASP A 116 57.27 30.76 15.60
CA ASP A 116 57.63 30.01 14.40
C ASP A 116 57.71 28.50 14.68
N ARG A 117 58.25 28.12 15.85
CA ARG A 117 58.38 26.71 16.26
C ARG A 117 57.07 26.07 16.70
N THR A 118 56.17 26.84 17.32
CA THR A 118 54.87 26.35 17.81
C THR A 118 53.74 26.50 16.81
N GLN A 119 53.83 27.49 15.89
CA GLN A 119 52.73 27.96 15.06
C GLN A 119 51.44 28.21 15.85
N ILE A 120 51.56 28.60 17.13
CA ILE A 120 50.42 28.69 18.07
C ILE A 120 49.29 29.59 17.55
N HIS A 121 49.61 30.67 16.84
CA HIS A 121 48.62 31.59 16.24
C HIS A 121 47.72 30.93 15.17
N LYS A 122 48.18 29.86 14.49
CA LYS A 122 47.39 29.11 13.50
C LYS A 122 46.68 27.92 14.12
N GLU A 123 47.35 27.25 15.04
CA GLU A 123 46.89 25.99 15.62
C GLU A 123 45.97 26.19 16.82
N LEU A 124 46.07 27.30 17.57
CA LEU A 124 45.27 27.55 18.77
C LEU A 124 43.75 27.56 18.46
N PRO A 125 43.24 28.32 17.47
CA PRO A 125 41.82 28.28 17.15
C PRO A 125 41.33 26.88 16.76
N ARG A 126 42.17 26.13 16.02
CA ARG A 126 41.85 24.78 15.57
C ARG A 126 41.80 23.78 16.73
N ARG A 127 42.84 23.71 17.56
CA ARG A 127 42.90 22.77 18.70
C ARG A 127 41.85 23.09 19.75
N LEU A 128 41.57 24.38 19.95
CA LEU A 128 40.49 24.83 20.80
C LEU A 128 39.14 24.33 20.28
N PHE A 129 38.85 24.55 18.99
CA PHE A 129 37.61 24.09 18.39
C PHE A 129 37.47 22.56 18.41
N ASP A 130 38.53 21.81 18.09
CA ASP A 130 38.54 20.34 18.19
C ASP A 130 38.21 19.85 19.61
N PHE A 131 38.78 20.50 20.63
CA PHE A 131 38.48 20.21 22.04
C PHE A 131 37.01 20.51 22.39
N LEU A 132 36.49 21.67 22.00
CA LEU A 132 35.12 22.08 22.31
C LEU A 132 34.09 21.16 21.63
N VAL A 133 34.29 20.83 20.34
CA VAL A 133 33.42 19.91 19.59
C VAL A 133 33.43 18.51 20.21
N ALA A 134 34.60 17.97 20.52
CA ALA A 134 34.70 16.61 21.05
C ALA A 134 34.05 16.49 22.44
N ASN A 135 34.30 17.46 23.34
CA ASN A 135 33.71 17.45 24.68
C ASN A 135 32.20 17.71 24.66
N TYR A 136 31.74 18.65 23.83
CA TYR A 136 30.31 18.89 23.65
C TYR A 136 29.59 17.62 23.18
N LEU A 137 30.10 16.96 22.15
CA LEU A 137 29.49 15.74 21.63
C LEU A 137 29.54 14.60 22.65
N ALA A 138 30.64 14.45 23.39
CA ALA A 138 30.76 13.43 24.43
C ALA A 138 29.71 13.57 25.54
N GLN A 139 29.30 14.81 25.88
CA GLN A 139 28.27 15.05 26.91
C GLN A 139 26.84 15.14 26.35
N ALA A 140 26.65 15.86 25.24
CA ALA A 140 25.32 16.11 24.66
C ALA A 140 24.74 14.86 23.98
N SER A 141 25.59 14.07 23.31
CA SER A 141 25.18 12.80 22.70
C SER A 141 26.36 11.81 22.71
N PRO A 142 26.55 11.07 23.82
CA PRO A 142 27.60 10.05 23.93
C PRO A 142 27.60 9.05 22.77
N LEU A 143 26.41 8.75 22.22
CA LEU A 143 26.25 7.87 21.07
C LEU A 143 26.78 8.51 19.79
N ALA A 144 26.45 9.77 19.50
CA ALA A 144 26.97 10.48 18.33
C ALA A 144 28.50 10.59 18.40
N TYR A 145 29.03 10.92 19.58
CA TYR A 145 30.46 10.89 19.85
C TYR A 145 31.07 9.51 19.56
N ALA A 146 30.50 8.43 20.11
CA ALA A 146 31.03 7.08 19.93
C ALA A 146 31.00 6.63 18.46
N VAL A 147 29.98 7.02 17.69
CA VAL A 147 29.90 6.77 16.24
C VAL A 147 30.99 7.54 15.50
N LEU A 148 31.16 8.84 15.77
CA LEU A 148 32.21 9.65 15.14
C LEU A 148 33.62 9.16 15.51
N HIS A 149 33.80 8.65 16.74
CA HIS A 149 35.03 8.01 17.16
C HIS A 149 35.28 6.69 16.41
N LEU A 150 34.25 5.85 16.24
CA LEU A 150 34.33 4.65 15.40
C LEU A 150 34.63 4.97 13.93
N MET A 151 34.26 6.15 13.43
CA MET A 151 34.57 6.58 12.07
C MET A 151 35.95 7.24 11.94
N ASN A 152 36.73 7.29 13.03
CA ASN A 152 37.99 8.02 13.14
C ASN A 152 37.89 9.54 12.90
N ILE A 153 36.68 10.09 12.90
CA ILE A 153 36.46 11.53 12.68
C ILE A 153 36.89 12.31 13.92
N ILE A 154 36.58 11.80 15.12
CA ILE A 154 37.07 12.34 16.39
C ILE A 154 38.04 11.32 16.96
N ASP A 155 39.27 11.75 17.27
CA ASP A 155 40.29 10.88 17.85
C ASP A 155 41.05 11.57 19.00
N TYR A 156 41.71 10.76 19.83
CA TYR A 156 42.53 11.21 20.96
C TYR A 156 43.96 10.66 20.82
N PRO A 157 44.73 11.10 19.82
CA PRO A 157 46.10 10.67 19.63
C PRO A 157 47.00 11.13 20.79
N TYR A 158 47.96 10.27 21.13
CA TYR A 158 49.03 10.57 22.08
C TYR A 158 50.20 11.27 21.38
N TYR A 159 50.72 12.32 22.01
CA TYR A 159 51.88 13.08 21.54
C TYR A 159 52.97 13.10 22.63
N ALA A 160 54.17 12.63 22.26
CA ALA A 160 55.33 12.69 23.15
C ALA A 160 55.83 14.14 23.33
N ALA A 161 56.49 14.40 24.46
CA ALA A 161 57.11 15.70 24.72
C ALA A 161 58.21 15.99 23.68
N ASP A 162 58.18 17.19 23.10
CA ASP A 162 59.19 17.68 22.16
C ASP A 162 59.62 19.11 22.54
N PRO A 163 60.76 19.26 23.23
CA PRO A 163 61.34 20.57 23.55
C PRO A 163 61.67 21.41 22.32
N ALA A 164 61.85 20.79 21.13
CA ALA A 164 62.11 21.51 19.89
C ALA A 164 60.89 22.28 19.38
N THR A 165 59.67 21.94 19.80
CA THR A 165 58.43 22.64 19.39
C THR A 165 57.64 23.20 20.57
N PHE A 166 58.24 23.23 21.77
CA PHE A 166 57.56 23.57 23.02
C PHE A 166 56.29 22.72 23.26
N GLN A 167 56.33 21.46 22.81
CA GLN A 167 55.24 20.52 22.99
C GLN A 167 55.44 19.72 24.27
N VAL A 168 54.43 19.72 25.15
CA VAL A 168 54.39 18.87 26.35
C VAL A 168 53.91 17.47 25.99
N GLU A 169 54.20 16.48 26.84
CA GLU A 169 53.56 15.17 26.74
C GLU A 169 52.05 15.32 27.01
N HIS A 170 51.21 14.96 26.05
CA HIS A 170 49.75 15.13 26.17
C HIS A 170 48.96 14.19 25.26
N VAL A 171 47.66 14.08 25.56
CA VAL A 171 46.63 13.51 24.69
C VAL A 171 45.62 14.62 24.42
N ARG A 172 45.28 14.85 23.16
CA ARG A 172 44.29 15.88 22.79
C ARG A 172 43.27 15.35 21.80
N ALA A 173 42.07 15.92 21.86
CA ALA A 173 41.06 15.73 20.82
C ALA A 173 41.59 16.27 19.47
N THR A 174 41.40 15.48 18.43
CA THR A 174 41.72 15.86 17.04
C THR A 174 40.52 15.51 16.18
N VAL A 175 40.08 16.47 15.35
CA VAL A 175 39.00 16.24 14.38
C VAL A 175 39.58 16.10 12.98
N HIS A 176 39.40 14.93 12.38
CA HIS A 176 39.83 14.63 11.02
C HIS A 176 38.79 15.13 10.00
N TYR A 177 38.76 16.44 9.76
CA TYR A 177 37.78 17.09 8.86
C TYR A 177 37.71 16.49 7.46
N HIS A 178 38.83 16.00 6.93
CA HIS A 178 38.87 15.36 5.61
C HIS A 178 38.02 14.07 5.57
N LEU A 179 37.92 13.32 6.68
CA LEU A 179 37.13 12.10 6.75
C LEU A 179 35.62 12.38 6.66
N PHE A 180 35.15 13.57 7.02
CA PHE A 180 33.76 13.98 6.71
C PHE A 180 33.52 14.05 5.21
N LYS A 181 34.47 14.63 4.46
CA LYS A 181 34.38 14.69 3.00
C LYS A 181 34.43 13.30 2.39
N VAL A 182 35.35 12.45 2.85
CA VAL A 182 35.49 11.06 2.37
C VAL A 182 34.22 10.27 2.65
N LEU A 183 33.64 10.39 3.84
CA LEU A 183 32.37 9.73 4.19
C LEU A 183 31.24 10.06 3.18
N VAL A 184 31.14 11.32 2.74
CA VAL A 184 30.05 11.78 1.87
C VAL A 184 30.35 11.51 0.38
N THR A 185 31.61 11.66 -0.03
CA THR A 185 31.98 11.60 -1.45
C THR A 185 32.44 10.22 -1.90
N GLU A 186 33.14 9.48 -1.03
CA GLU A 186 33.76 8.20 -1.32
C GLU A 186 33.68 7.25 -0.10
N PRO A 187 32.47 6.87 0.36
CA PRO A 187 32.27 6.11 1.60
C PRO A 187 33.06 4.79 1.65
N ASN A 188 33.32 4.17 0.49
CA ASN A 188 34.11 2.95 0.37
C ASN A 188 35.58 3.13 0.79
N ARG A 189 36.13 4.36 0.71
CA ARG A 189 37.51 4.66 1.11
C ARG A 189 37.67 5.03 2.58
N LEU A 190 36.57 5.32 3.29
CA LEU A 190 36.61 5.76 4.68
C LEU A 190 37.38 4.78 5.57
N PHE A 191 37.10 3.47 5.45
CA PHE A 191 37.77 2.46 6.27
C PHE A 191 39.25 2.27 5.91
N THR A 192 39.62 2.47 4.65
CA THR A 192 41.02 2.48 4.22
C THR A 192 41.77 3.63 4.87
N GLU A 193 41.23 4.86 4.81
CA GLU A 193 41.88 6.03 5.42
C GLU A 193 41.83 6.03 6.95
N ALA A 194 40.75 5.52 7.54
CA ALA A 194 40.56 5.49 8.99
C ALA A 194 41.38 4.41 9.70
N TYR A 195 41.55 3.23 9.09
CA TYR A 195 42.10 2.03 9.74
C TYR A 195 43.20 1.32 8.95
N GLY A 196 43.54 1.77 7.74
CA GLY A 196 44.47 1.04 6.86
C GLY A 196 43.85 -0.22 6.26
N TRP A 197 42.52 -0.30 6.13
CA TRP A 197 41.88 -1.44 5.44
C TRP A 197 42.29 -1.44 3.96
N ASP A 198 42.65 -2.59 3.38
CA ASP A 198 43.20 -2.73 2.02
C ASP A 198 44.67 -2.26 1.90
N THR A 199 45.36 -2.17 3.04
CA THR A 199 46.81 -1.95 3.13
C THR A 199 47.46 -3.07 3.96
N PRO A 200 48.81 -3.22 3.91
CA PRO A 200 49.53 -4.19 4.76
C PRO A 200 49.39 -3.91 6.26
N ASP A 201 49.03 -2.69 6.64
CA ASP A 201 49.07 -2.18 8.01
C ASP A 201 47.68 -2.04 8.65
N PHE A 202 46.71 -2.88 8.26
CA PHE A 202 45.35 -2.82 8.78
C PHE A 202 45.29 -2.94 10.32
N GLN A 203 44.79 -1.89 10.96
CA GLN A 203 44.72 -1.78 12.42
C GLN A 203 43.43 -2.41 13.00
N SER A 204 43.25 -3.72 12.78
CA SER A 204 42.03 -4.43 13.21
C SER A 204 41.77 -4.31 14.73
N THR A 205 42.82 -4.28 15.55
CA THR A 205 42.68 -4.15 17.01
C THR A 205 42.16 -2.78 17.42
N LEU A 206 42.60 -1.69 16.76
CA LEU A 206 42.08 -0.35 16.99
C LEU A 206 40.59 -0.28 16.63
N PHE A 207 40.22 -0.85 15.48
CA PHE A 207 38.82 -0.94 15.06
C PHE A 207 37.97 -1.69 16.10
N LEU A 208 38.40 -2.88 16.54
CA LEU A 208 37.68 -3.67 17.56
C LEU A 208 37.56 -2.94 18.89
N ASN A 209 38.60 -2.20 19.33
CA ASN A 209 38.53 -1.37 20.54
C ASN A 209 37.45 -0.29 20.42
N ARG A 210 37.36 0.38 19.27
CA ARG A 210 36.35 1.44 19.05
C ARG A 210 34.93 0.88 18.92
N VAL A 211 34.77 -0.28 18.29
CA VAL A 211 33.48 -1.00 18.30
C VAL A 211 33.10 -1.41 19.73
N SER A 212 34.07 -1.86 20.53
CA SER A 212 33.85 -2.21 21.94
C SER A 212 33.36 -1.00 22.73
N GLN A 213 33.94 0.18 22.52
CA GLN A 213 33.49 1.43 23.14
C GLN A 213 32.07 1.81 22.71
N LEU A 214 31.75 1.73 21.41
CA LEU A 214 30.37 1.97 20.93
C LEU A 214 29.37 1.02 21.59
N PHE A 215 29.70 -0.27 21.68
CA PHE A 215 28.86 -1.25 22.38
C PHE A 215 28.72 -0.94 23.87
N GLN A 216 29.79 -0.50 24.55
CA GLN A 216 29.72 -0.08 25.95
C GLN A 216 28.86 1.17 26.14
N THR A 217 28.92 2.15 25.22
CA THR A 217 28.04 3.33 25.21
C THR A 217 26.57 2.93 25.04
N LEU A 218 26.30 1.89 24.24
CA LEU A 218 24.98 1.27 24.12
C LEU A 218 24.59 0.38 25.31
N GLY A 219 25.43 0.33 26.36
CA GLY A 219 25.20 -0.45 27.57
C GLY A 219 25.38 -1.96 27.41
N LEU A 220 25.93 -2.41 26.29
CA LEU A 220 26.24 -3.82 26.03
C LEU A 220 27.50 -4.24 26.79
N ARG A 221 27.49 -5.48 27.27
CA ARG A 221 28.70 -6.10 27.81
C ARG A 221 29.57 -6.49 26.64
N SER A 222 30.76 -5.92 26.55
CA SER A 222 31.75 -6.28 25.55
C SER A 222 33.10 -6.56 26.22
N ARG A 223 33.86 -7.52 25.68
CA ARG A 223 35.21 -7.83 26.14
C ARG A 223 36.09 -8.18 24.95
N ILE A 224 37.35 -7.76 25.01
CA ILE A 224 38.36 -8.12 24.02
C ILE A 224 39.26 -9.17 24.64
N GLN A 225 39.51 -10.24 23.89
CA GLN A 225 40.40 -11.34 24.28
C GLN A 225 41.04 -11.95 23.04
N PRO A 226 42.13 -12.71 23.18
CA PRO A 226 42.62 -13.58 22.12
C PRO A 226 41.55 -14.56 21.60
N LEU A 227 41.57 -14.82 20.28
CA LEU A 227 40.79 -15.89 19.66
C LEU A 227 41.24 -17.25 20.23
N SER A 228 40.29 -18.18 20.44
CA SER A 228 40.65 -19.51 20.94
C SER A 228 41.35 -20.34 19.85
N PRO A 229 42.28 -21.26 20.18
CA PRO A 229 42.97 -22.07 19.18
C PRO A 229 42.01 -22.87 18.28
N GLN A 230 40.89 -23.35 18.83
CA GLN A 230 39.85 -24.07 18.07
C GLN A 230 39.10 -23.15 17.08
N ALA A 231 38.82 -21.91 17.47
CA ALA A 231 38.17 -20.93 16.60
C ALA A 231 39.15 -20.40 15.53
N GLU A 232 40.42 -20.27 15.87
CA GLU A 232 41.48 -19.90 14.93
C GLU A 232 41.65 -20.97 13.84
N GLU A 233 41.68 -22.25 14.21
CA GLU A 233 41.73 -23.36 13.27
C GLU A 233 40.46 -23.42 12.40
N ALA A 234 39.27 -23.32 13.01
CA ALA A 234 38.00 -23.47 12.31
C ALA A 234 37.65 -22.30 11.37
N TRP A 235 37.96 -21.06 11.76
CA TRP A 235 37.52 -19.87 11.02
C TRP A 235 38.64 -19.19 10.24
N VAL A 236 39.87 -19.16 10.79
CA VAL A 236 41.01 -18.51 10.15
C VAL A 236 41.85 -19.50 9.34
N GLY A 237 41.73 -20.81 9.61
CA GLY A 237 42.41 -21.88 8.85
C GLY A 237 43.89 -21.99 9.18
N ARG A 238 44.34 -21.48 10.33
CA ARG A 238 45.71 -21.64 10.83
C ARG A 238 45.77 -22.83 11.79
N THR A 239 46.68 -23.76 11.53
CA THR A 239 46.97 -24.89 12.41
C THR A 239 48.20 -24.58 13.28
N GLY A 240 48.00 -24.38 14.58
CA GLY A 240 49.07 -24.17 15.57
C GLY A 240 48.96 -22.83 16.32
N ALA A 241 49.43 -22.80 17.58
CA ALA A 241 49.44 -21.59 18.40
C ALA A 241 50.47 -20.58 17.85
N GLY A 242 49.98 -19.55 17.16
CA GLY A 242 50.82 -18.44 16.72
C GLY A 242 51.40 -17.65 17.90
N VAL A 243 52.51 -16.95 17.67
CA VAL A 243 53.18 -16.09 18.68
C VAL A 243 52.32 -14.88 19.07
N ASP A 244 51.29 -14.55 18.28
CA ASP A 244 50.32 -13.48 18.58
C ASP A 244 48.93 -13.81 17.96
N PRO A 245 47.98 -14.37 18.74
CA PRO A 245 46.65 -14.71 18.24
C PRO A 245 45.81 -13.45 17.92
N PRO A 246 44.96 -13.46 16.87
CA PRO A 246 44.14 -12.32 16.54
C PRO A 246 43.18 -11.98 17.70
N SER A 247 43.00 -10.68 17.94
CA SER A 247 42.04 -10.19 18.92
C SER A 247 40.61 -10.48 18.46
N GLN A 248 39.76 -10.92 19.39
CA GLN A 248 38.32 -11.02 19.23
C GLN A 248 37.59 -10.16 20.26
N LEU A 249 36.58 -9.43 19.80
CA LEU A 249 35.58 -8.72 20.58
C LEU A 249 34.35 -9.60 20.73
N ILE A 250 34.07 -10.03 21.95
CA ILE A 250 32.83 -10.73 22.28
C ILE A 250 31.86 -9.73 22.91
N THR A 251 30.64 -9.67 22.39
CA THR A 251 29.54 -8.93 23.03
C THR A 251 28.28 -9.77 23.11
N PHE A 252 27.49 -9.55 24.16
CA PHE A 252 26.19 -10.18 24.34
C PHE A 252 25.10 -9.12 24.22
N LEU A 253 24.26 -9.27 23.20
CA LEU A 253 23.08 -8.47 22.95
C LEU A 253 21.96 -8.79 23.95
N TYR A 254 21.87 -10.06 24.36
CA TYR A 254 20.93 -10.53 25.38
C TYR A 254 21.48 -11.77 26.11
N GLU A 255 21.29 -11.82 27.43
CA GLU A 255 21.64 -12.98 28.26
C GLU A 255 20.60 -13.16 29.37
N GLU A 256 19.84 -14.25 29.31
CA GLU A 256 18.96 -14.66 30.40
C GLU A 256 19.77 -15.37 31.50
N ARG A 257 19.77 -14.81 32.72
CA ARG A 257 20.53 -15.35 33.86
C ARG A 257 19.66 -16.25 34.73
N GLY A 258 20.21 -17.38 35.18
CA GLY A 258 19.60 -18.25 36.20
C GLY A 258 18.83 -19.46 35.67
N THR A 259 18.78 -19.66 34.35
CA THR A 259 18.14 -20.84 33.74
C THR A 259 19.17 -21.65 32.95
N ALA A 260 19.18 -22.98 33.13
CA ALA A 260 20.10 -23.88 32.40
C ALA A 260 19.87 -23.90 30.88
N PHE A 261 18.72 -23.37 30.43
CA PHE A 261 18.29 -23.31 29.03
C PHE A 261 17.93 -21.87 28.58
N GLY A 262 18.49 -20.85 29.24
CA GLY A 262 18.22 -19.45 28.92
C GLY A 262 18.69 -19.04 27.53
N VAL A 263 18.03 -18.05 26.95
CA VAL A 263 18.44 -17.50 25.65
C VAL A 263 19.68 -16.63 25.83
N ARG A 264 20.71 -16.89 25.03
CA ARG A 264 21.88 -16.03 24.88
C ARG A 264 22.04 -15.64 23.42
N LEU A 265 22.10 -14.35 23.16
CA LEU A 265 22.36 -13.78 21.85
C LEU A 265 23.56 -12.86 21.97
N GLY A 266 24.60 -13.15 21.22
CA GLY A 266 25.81 -12.36 21.16
C GLY A 266 26.49 -12.51 19.81
N LEU A 267 27.62 -11.85 19.67
CA LEU A 267 28.47 -11.90 18.49
C LEU A 267 29.93 -11.79 18.89
N SER A 268 30.79 -12.48 18.13
CA SER A 268 32.24 -12.38 18.18
C SER A 268 32.72 -11.71 16.90
N LEU A 269 33.36 -10.54 17.02
CA LEU A 269 34.06 -9.87 15.92
C LEU A 269 35.56 -10.13 16.09
N PHE A 270 36.26 -10.51 15.03
CA PHE A 270 37.69 -10.83 15.14
C PHE A 270 38.48 -10.36 13.91
N GLY A 271 39.76 -10.09 14.09
CA GLY A 271 40.65 -9.81 12.96
C GLY A 271 40.92 -11.09 12.16
N ALA A 272 40.72 -11.06 10.85
CA ALA A 272 41.12 -12.13 9.95
C ALA A 272 42.48 -11.79 9.33
N ALA A 273 43.48 -12.63 9.59
CA ALA A 273 44.83 -12.40 9.09
C ALA A 273 44.88 -12.36 7.54
N PRO A 274 45.87 -11.65 6.94
CA PRO A 274 46.15 -11.71 5.51
C PRO A 274 46.31 -13.15 5.02
N THR A 275 45.92 -13.41 3.76
CA THR A 275 46.04 -14.75 3.16
C THR A 275 47.49 -15.15 2.88
N SER A 276 48.38 -14.17 2.70
CA SER A 276 49.83 -14.35 2.61
C SER A 276 50.57 -13.21 3.31
N ALA A 277 51.82 -13.43 3.70
CA ALA A 277 52.63 -12.38 4.34
C ALA A 277 52.77 -11.14 3.42
N GLY A 278 52.51 -9.95 3.96
CA GLY A 278 52.56 -8.68 3.22
C GLY A 278 51.38 -8.44 2.27
N ALA A 279 50.35 -9.29 2.26
CA ALA A 279 49.14 -9.04 1.48
C ALA A 279 48.24 -7.99 2.14
N ASN A 280 47.57 -7.21 1.31
CA ASN A 280 46.63 -6.16 1.72
C ASN A 280 45.23 -6.69 2.06
N ASP A 281 45.04 -8.00 2.06
CA ASP A 281 43.71 -8.61 2.15
C ASP A 281 43.30 -9.02 3.56
N ALA A 282 43.96 -8.49 4.60
CA ALA A 282 43.49 -8.60 5.98
C ALA A 282 42.01 -8.21 6.08
N GLY A 283 41.24 -8.92 6.90
CA GLY A 283 39.80 -8.78 6.95
C GLY A 283 39.23 -8.74 8.36
N LEU A 284 37.91 -8.70 8.43
CA LEU A 284 37.15 -8.82 9.67
C LEU A 284 36.23 -10.04 9.61
N GLY A 285 36.27 -10.83 10.68
CA GLY A 285 35.38 -11.95 10.92
C GLY A 285 34.23 -11.57 11.85
N LEU A 286 33.04 -12.12 11.60
CA LEU A 286 31.89 -12.09 12.49
C LEU A 286 31.38 -13.52 12.69
N ALA A 287 31.29 -13.97 13.94
CA ALA A 287 30.67 -15.24 14.32
C ALA A 287 29.54 -14.98 15.33
N PRO A 288 28.30 -15.40 15.06
CA PRO A 288 27.20 -15.24 16.02
C PRO A 288 27.36 -16.22 17.19
N LEU A 289 27.06 -15.73 18.40
CA LEU A 289 27.08 -16.51 19.64
C LEU A 289 25.64 -16.69 20.11
N ILE A 290 25.00 -17.78 19.71
CA ILE A 290 23.58 -18.02 19.97
C ILE A 290 23.41 -19.26 20.83
N GLN A 291 22.56 -19.20 21.85
CA GLN A 291 22.11 -20.32 22.65
C GLN A 291 20.61 -20.13 22.91
N GLY A 292 19.79 -21.17 22.69
CA GLY A 292 18.33 -21.07 22.88
C GLY A 292 17.54 -21.39 21.61
N ARG A 293 16.50 -20.61 21.32
CA ARG A 293 15.51 -20.86 20.25
C ARG A 293 15.91 -20.25 18.90
N ALA A 294 15.42 -20.89 17.82
CA ALA A 294 15.62 -20.49 16.42
C ALA A 294 15.08 -19.10 16.08
N GLU A 295 13.95 -18.73 16.68
CA GLU A 295 13.34 -17.42 16.50
C GLU A 295 13.03 -16.83 17.87
N GLY A 296 13.19 -15.51 17.99
CA GLY A 296 12.89 -14.81 19.24
C GLY A 296 12.93 -13.30 19.10
N ALA A 297 12.29 -12.65 20.06
CA ALA A 297 12.30 -11.21 20.23
C ALA A 297 12.57 -10.91 21.71
N VAL A 298 13.58 -10.08 22.00
CA VAL A 298 13.96 -9.70 23.36
C VAL A 298 14.01 -8.19 23.51
N PRO A 299 13.59 -7.64 24.67
CA PRO A 299 13.68 -6.21 24.91
C PRO A 299 15.15 -5.77 24.92
N PHE A 300 15.44 -4.67 24.25
CA PHE A 300 16.72 -4.00 24.35
C PHE A 300 16.65 -2.99 25.50
N HIS A 301 17.01 -3.44 26.71
CA HIS A 301 16.78 -2.73 27.98
C HIS A 301 17.31 -1.29 28.09
N ARG A 302 18.10 -0.80 27.12
CA ARG A 302 18.65 0.56 27.09
C ARG A 302 17.88 1.53 26.22
N LEU A 303 17.12 1.04 25.24
CA LEU A 303 16.21 1.87 24.47
C LEU A 303 14.79 1.42 24.80
N GLU A 304 14.01 2.31 25.38
CA GLU A 304 12.59 2.05 25.60
C GLU A 304 11.91 1.68 24.28
N ASP A 305 10.90 0.82 24.38
CA ASP A 305 10.13 0.31 23.24
C ASP A 305 10.98 -0.28 22.09
N THR A 306 12.15 -0.83 22.42
CA THR A 306 13.06 -1.44 21.45
C THR A 306 13.19 -2.94 21.69
N ARG A 307 13.16 -3.71 20.60
CA ARG A 307 13.33 -5.16 20.62
C ARG A 307 14.39 -5.59 19.62
N ILE A 308 15.19 -6.56 20.03
CA ILE A 308 16.08 -7.29 19.12
C ILE A 308 15.33 -8.54 18.68
N GLU A 309 15.24 -8.74 17.38
CA GLU A 309 14.53 -9.84 16.75
C GLU A 309 15.51 -10.69 15.94
N TRP A 310 15.36 -12.01 15.99
CA TRP A 310 16.14 -12.91 15.15
C TRP A 310 15.31 -14.08 14.66
N SER A 311 15.70 -14.62 13.51
CA SER A 311 15.19 -15.89 12.98
C SER A 311 16.29 -16.68 12.30
N GLY A 312 16.37 -17.99 12.57
CA GLY A 312 17.29 -18.91 11.89
C GLY A 312 17.59 -20.20 12.69
N ASP A 313 18.24 -21.18 12.05
CA ASP A 313 18.66 -22.42 12.74
C ASP A 313 19.89 -22.16 13.65
N VAL A 314 19.69 -22.27 14.97
CA VAL A 314 20.73 -22.02 15.98
C VAL A 314 21.92 -22.99 15.88
N GLU A 315 21.69 -24.25 15.49
CA GLU A 315 22.77 -25.25 15.38
C GLU A 315 23.66 -25.00 14.17
N VAL A 316 23.09 -24.44 13.11
CA VAL A 316 23.84 -23.93 11.96
C VAL A 316 24.59 -22.66 12.36
N LEU A 317 23.91 -21.68 12.97
CA LEU A 317 24.47 -20.36 13.30
C LEU A 317 25.71 -20.42 14.19
N LYS A 318 25.70 -21.23 15.26
CA LYS A 318 26.84 -21.36 16.20
C LYS A 318 28.16 -21.79 15.54
N ARG A 319 28.09 -22.34 14.33
CA ARG A 319 29.21 -22.95 13.61
C ARG A 319 29.53 -22.22 12.30
N LEU A 320 28.91 -21.06 12.06
CA LEU A 320 29.23 -20.21 10.93
C LEU A 320 30.06 -19.00 11.37
N ALA A 321 31.03 -18.62 10.55
CA ALA A 321 31.68 -17.32 10.64
C ALA A 321 31.67 -16.68 9.25
N MET A 322 31.40 -15.39 9.20
CA MET A 322 31.51 -14.59 7.99
C MET A 322 32.83 -13.85 8.02
N ILE A 323 33.60 -13.86 6.94
CA ILE A 323 34.84 -13.09 6.81
C ILE A 323 34.70 -12.12 5.64
N LEU A 324 34.76 -10.84 5.96
CA LEU A 324 34.81 -9.73 5.02
C LEU A 324 36.28 -9.37 4.77
N ARG A 325 36.69 -9.39 3.51
CA ARG A 325 38.03 -8.95 3.05
C ARG A 325 37.84 -7.78 2.07
N PRO A 326 38.82 -6.86 1.97
CA PRO A 326 38.72 -5.77 1.00
C PRO A 326 38.58 -6.29 -0.42
N ASN A 327 37.74 -5.64 -1.21
CA ASN A 327 37.55 -5.91 -2.64
C ASN A 327 37.22 -7.38 -2.96
N ARG A 328 36.64 -8.12 -2.00
CA ARG A 328 36.22 -9.51 -2.16
C ARG A 328 34.82 -9.70 -1.56
N ASP A 329 34.10 -10.67 -2.11
CA ASP A 329 32.79 -11.05 -1.59
C ASP A 329 32.88 -11.56 -0.15
N LEU A 330 31.79 -11.42 0.59
CA LEU A 330 31.68 -11.96 1.94
C LEU A 330 31.84 -13.49 1.91
N THR A 331 32.87 -14.00 2.59
CA THR A 331 33.14 -15.45 2.62
C THR A 331 32.53 -16.10 3.84
N LEU A 332 31.77 -17.19 3.64
CA LEU A 332 31.22 -17.98 4.74
C LEU A 332 32.18 -19.12 5.10
N ARG A 333 32.68 -19.15 6.34
CA ARG A 333 33.47 -20.22 6.91
C ARG A 333 32.58 -21.11 7.78
N LYS A 334 32.72 -22.42 7.59
CA LYS A 334 31.96 -23.44 8.32
C LYS A 334 32.87 -24.14 9.32
N GLY A 335 32.40 -24.28 10.55
CA GLY A 335 33.04 -25.11 11.55
C GLY A 335 32.90 -26.60 11.22
N ALA A 336 33.72 -27.43 11.86
CA ALA A 336 33.72 -28.88 11.67
C ALA A 336 32.33 -29.50 11.94
N GLY A 337 31.91 -30.43 11.08
CA GLY A 337 30.66 -31.18 11.23
C GLY A 337 29.39 -30.51 10.68
N LEU A 338 29.50 -29.40 9.93
CA LEU A 338 28.40 -28.87 9.10
C LEU A 338 28.48 -29.40 7.67
N GLY A 339 27.34 -29.80 7.10
CA GLY A 339 27.24 -30.25 5.71
C GLY A 339 27.45 -29.14 4.67
N ASP A 340 27.62 -29.54 3.40
CA ASP A 340 27.88 -28.61 2.30
C ASP A 340 26.68 -27.72 1.94
N ALA A 341 25.45 -28.19 2.15
CA ALA A 341 24.23 -27.41 1.95
C ALA A 341 23.80 -26.71 3.26
N VAL A 342 23.92 -25.39 3.31
CA VAL A 342 23.24 -24.54 4.32
C VAL A 342 22.05 -23.93 3.61
N ASN A 343 20.84 -24.45 3.85
CA ASN A 343 19.61 -23.90 3.30
C ASN A 343 18.87 -23.13 4.39
N GLY A 344 18.58 -21.85 4.16
CA GLY A 344 17.76 -21.04 5.07
C GLY A 344 18.07 -19.55 5.02
N ARG A 345 17.12 -18.76 5.53
CA ARG A 345 17.28 -17.31 5.74
C ARG A 345 17.57 -17.06 7.22
N LEU A 346 18.61 -16.28 7.46
CA LEU A 346 19.08 -15.87 8.77
C LEU A 346 18.87 -14.36 8.88
N THR A 347 18.15 -13.90 9.88
CA THR A 347 17.92 -12.46 10.07
C THR A 347 18.18 -12.06 11.51
N LEU A 348 18.81 -10.90 11.67
CA LEU A 348 18.95 -10.20 12.94
C LEU A 348 18.49 -8.77 12.71
N GLY A 349 17.55 -8.31 13.52
CA GLY A 349 17.02 -6.97 13.42
C GLY A 349 16.82 -6.31 14.76
N LEU A 350 16.74 -4.98 14.72
CA LEU A 350 16.35 -4.13 15.81
C LEU A 350 15.08 -3.39 15.39
N ARG A 351 14.06 -3.45 16.24
CA ARG A 351 12.78 -2.79 16.01
C ARG A 351 12.52 -1.84 17.17
N HIS A 352 12.27 -0.58 16.87
CA HIS A 352 11.98 0.48 17.82
C HIS A 352 10.60 1.06 17.55
N GLY A 353 9.80 1.26 18.59
CA GLY A 353 8.44 1.76 18.46
C GLY A 353 7.42 0.64 18.21
N GLN A 354 6.14 1.00 18.24
CA GLN A 354 5.02 0.09 18.00
C GLN A 354 4.17 0.61 16.83
N PRO A 355 3.58 -0.28 16.01
CA PRO A 355 2.74 0.14 14.88
C PRO A 355 1.51 0.95 15.30
N THR A 356 1.09 0.85 16.57
CA THR A 356 -0.03 1.59 17.17
C THR A 356 0.44 2.62 18.21
N GLY A 357 1.74 2.91 18.28
CA GLY A 357 2.31 3.88 19.22
C GLY A 357 2.03 5.33 18.82
N GLU A 358 2.30 6.26 19.74
CA GLU A 358 2.23 7.69 19.43
C GLU A 358 3.31 8.06 18.39
N PRO A 359 2.97 8.82 17.33
CA PRO A 359 3.94 9.19 16.30
C PRO A 359 5.07 10.07 16.86
N GLN A 360 6.29 9.56 16.80
CA GLN A 360 7.49 10.27 17.20
C GLN A 360 8.02 11.12 16.03
N PRO A 361 8.57 12.32 16.31
CA PRO A 361 9.14 13.17 15.27
C PRO A 361 10.44 12.57 14.72
N LEU A 362 10.49 12.26 13.42
CA LEU A 362 11.72 11.94 12.69
C LEU A 362 12.46 13.21 12.30
N LEU A 363 11.72 14.19 11.76
CA LEU A 363 12.23 15.48 11.34
C LEU A 363 11.17 16.54 11.66
N ARG A 364 11.56 17.60 12.36
CA ARG A 364 10.70 18.78 12.56
C ARG A 364 11.13 19.84 11.56
N LEU A 365 10.18 20.35 10.77
CA LEU A 365 10.40 21.45 9.85
C LEU A 365 9.89 22.76 10.48
N PRO A 366 10.47 23.92 10.10
CA PRO A 366 9.95 25.21 10.52
C PRO A 366 8.47 25.42 10.13
N GLY A 367 7.72 26.21 10.89
CA GLY A 367 6.31 26.50 10.63
C GLY A 367 5.32 25.44 11.15
N GLY A 368 5.76 24.52 12.02
CA GLY A 368 4.93 23.50 12.68
C GLY A 368 4.74 22.19 11.90
N SER A 369 5.33 22.11 10.71
CA SER A 369 5.33 20.89 9.89
C SER A 369 6.30 19.85 10.45
N ALA A 370 5.98 18.55 10.37
CA ALA A 370 6.84 17.51 10.90
C ALA A 370 6.69 16.21 10.12
N LEU A 371 7.80 15.55 9.83
CA LEU A 371 7.80 14.14 9.47
C LEU A 371 7.87 13.31 10.75
N ARG A 372 6.87 12.46 10.96
CA ARG A 372 6.74 11.58 12.12
C ARG A 372 6.75 10.12 11.69
N TYR A 373 7.08 9.23 12.61
CA TYR A 373 7.04 7.78 12.41
C TYR A 373 6.50 7.11 13.67
N GLN A 374 5.92 5.91 13.53
CA GLN A 374 5.44 5.13 14.68
C GLN A 374 6.39 3.98 15.01
N GLN A 375 6.97 3.37 13.98
CA GLN A 375 7.90 2.27 14.14
C GLN A 375 9.06 2.38 13.15
N PHE A 376 10.25 2.06 13.65
CA PHE A 376 11.49 1.95 12.90
C PHE A 376 12.03 0.53 13.06
N ALA A 377 12.47 -0.08 11.97
CA ALA A 377 13.11 -1.38 11.99
C ALA A 377 14.36 -1.38 11.10
N VAL A 378 15.43 -1.95 11.63
CA VAL A 378 16.63 -2.30 10.88
C VAL A 378 16.77 -3.80 10.93
N ALA A 379 16.84 -4.48 9.79
CA ALA A 379 17.05 -5.92 9.73
C ALA A 379 18.15 -6.25 8.72
N GLY A 380 19.16 -6.97 9.17
CA GLY A 380 20.21 -7.52 8.31
C GLY A 380 20.12 -9.04 8.28
N GLY A 381 20.58 -9.65 7.20
CA GLY A 381 20.54 -11.10 7.11
C GLY A 381 21.33 -11.71 5.97
N ILE A 382 21.39 -13.03 6.00
CA ILE A 382 21.92 -13.88 4.93
C ILE A 382 20.80 -14.77 4.46
N ASP A 383 20.55 -14.80 3.16
CA ASP A 383 19.70 -15.77 2.50
C ASP A 383 20.57 -16.77 1.73
N ALA A 384 20.66 -17.98 2.26
CA ALA A 384 21.42 -19.08 1.68
C ALA A 384 20.52 -20.06 0.90
N ALA A 385 19.35 -19.63 0.41
CA ALA A 385 18.43 -20.51 -0.35
C ALA A 385 19.02 -21.08 -1.66
N SER A 386 20.10 -20.50 -2.20
CA SER A 386 20.84 -21.04 -3.34
C SER A 386 22.25 -21.48 -2.92
N ALA A 387 22.58 -22.75 -3.16
CA ALA A 387 23.82 -23.41 -2.71
C ALA A 387 25.13 -22.80 -3.26
N THR A 388 25.07 -21.92 -4.26
CA THR A 388 26.27 -21.41 -4.97
C THR A 388 26.74 -20.02 -4.53
N THR A 389 25.85 -19.11 -4.11
CA THR A 389 26.21 -17.77 -3.60
C THR A 389 25.15 -17.26 -2.61
N PRO A 390 25.43 -17.18 -1.29
CA PRO A 390 24.51 -16.60 -0.34
C PRO A 390 24.29 -15.11 -0.63
N GLU A 391 23.04 -14.65 -0.49
CA GLU A 391 22.70 -13.23 -0.60
C GLU A 391 22.76 -12.59 0.77
N THR A 392 23.45 -11.46 0.90
CA THR A 392 23.38 -10.65 2.11
C THR A 392 22.50 -9.45 1.86
N PHE A 393 21.67 -9.11 2.83
CA PHE A 393 20.79 -7.96 2.73
C PHE A 393 20.79 -7.14 4.01
N LEU A 394 20.52 -5.85 3.84
CA LEU A 394 20.20 -4.90 4.91
C LEU A 394 18.90 -4.21 4.55
N GLU A 395 18.00 -4.08 5.50
CA GLU A 395 16.68 -3.50 5.33
C GLU A 395 16.44 -2.47 6.43
N LEU A 396 15.95 -1.30 6.01
CA LEU A 396 15.57 -0.18 6.85
C LEU A 396 14.10 0.10 6.55
N ALA A 397 13.22 -0.21 7.48
CA ALA A 397 11.79 0.03 7.35
C ALA A 397 11.34 1.09 8.34
N LEU A 398 10.61 2.06 7.85
CA LEU A 398 9.90 3.03 8.66
C LEU A 398 8.40 2.88 8.39
N GLN A 399 7.65 2.60 9.45
CA GLN A 399 6.22 2.30 9.41
C GLN A 399 5.43 3.35 10.19
N GLY A 400 4.22 3.64 9.69
CA GLY A 400 3.40 4.73 10.18
C GLY A 400 4.08 6.07 9.98
N LEU A 401 4.80 6.24 8.86
CA LEU A 401 5.34 7.56 8.53
C LEU A 401 4.17 8.50 8.25
N ARG A 402 4.28 9.73 8.75
CA ARG A 402 3.28 10.75 8.54
C ARG A 402 3.96 12.08 8.34
N PHE A 403 3.72 12.70 7.18
CA PHE A 403 4.11 14.09 6.97
C PHE A 403 2.95 15.01 7.37
N ASP A 404 3.17 15.75 8.44
CA ASP A 404 2.26 16.77 8.92
C ASP A 404 2.68 18.10 8.29
N LEU A 405 1.89 18.63 7.35
CA LEU A 405 2.05 19.98 6.83
C LEU A 405 1.20 20.93 7.67
N SER A 406 1.84 21.83 8.39
CA SER A 406 1.18 22.91 9.12
C SER A 406 0.85 24.06 8.17
N LEU A 407 -0.38 24.56 8.26
CA LEU A 407 -0.90 25.70 7.51
C LEU A 407 -1.01 26.97 8.37
N ALA A 408 -0.42 26.96 9.58
CA ALA A 408 -0.48 28.06 10.54
C ALA A 408 0.15 29.38 10.03
N GLU A 409 1.12 29.29 9.13
CA GLU A 409 1.74 30.45 8.44
C GLU A 409 1.19 30.67 7.02
N ALA A 410 0.22 29.87 6.59
CA ALA A 410 -0.36 30.03 5.25
C ALA A 410 -1.16 31.35 5.18
N ASP A 411 -1.23 31.95 4.00
CA ASP A 411 -1.97 33.21 3.83
C ASP A 411 -3.46 33.05 4.18
N GLY A 412 -4.14 34.18 4.41
CA GLY A 412 -5.55 34.18 4.78
C GLY A 412 -6.47 33.53 3.74
N PHE A 413 -5.99 33.32 2.50
CA PHE A 413 -6.71 32.62 1.45
C PHE A 413 -6.65 31.09 1.66
N VAL A 414 -5.47 30.54 1.97
CA VAL A 414 -5.31 29.11 2.29
C VAL A 414 -5.99 28.77 3.63
N GLN A 415 -5.81 29.59 4.67
CA GLN A 415 -6.46 29.40 5.97
C GLN A 415 -7.98 29.56 5.92
N GLY A 416 -8.49 30.46 5.07
CA GLY A 416 -9.92 30.66 4.89
C GLY A 416 -10.63 29.52 4.16
N THR A 417 -9.89 28.68 3.42
CA THR A 417 -10.48 27.65 2.54
C THR A 417 -10.32 26.24 3.08
N LEU A 418 -9.22 25.95 3.79
CA LEU A 418 -9.04 24.72 4.53
C LEU A 418 -9.38 25.01 5.99
N ALA A 419 -10.56 24.61 6.46
CA ALA A 419 -10.98 24.73 7.86
C ALA A 419 -10.17 23.82 8.82
N ARG A 420 -8.88 23.63 8.56
CA ARG A 420 -7.93 22.79 9.29
C ARG A 420 -6.55 23.44 9.22
N ASP A 421 -5.90 23.56 10.37
CA ASP A 421 -4.57 24.19 10.50
C ASP A 421 -3.43 23.22 10.12
N ARG A 422 -3.76 21.97 9.72
CA ARG A 422 -2.82 20.91 9.41
C ARG A 422 -3.37 19.94 8.35
N VAL A 423 -2.50 19.52 7.44
CA VAL A 423 -2.72 18.42 6.48
C VAL A 423 -1.81 17.27 6.87
N GLU A 424 -2.35 16.06 6.99
CA GLU A 424 -1.58 14.86 7.37
C GLU A 424 -1.48 13.91 6.18
N ALA A 425 -0.30 13.37 5.94
CA ALA A 425 0.04 12.50 4.82
C ALA A 425 0.72 11.22 5.31
N PRO A 426 -0.03 10.13 5.56
CA PRO A 426 0.56 8.87 5.97
C PRO A 426 1.19 8.12 4.77
N PHE A 427 2.37 7.55 4.97
CA PHE A 427 3.04 6.64 4.02
C PHE A 427 3.97 5.71 4.78
N ASP A 428 4.36 4.59 4.16
CA ASP A 428 5.42 3.71 4.69
C ASP A 428 6.60 3.71 3.72
N LEU A 429 7.81 3.58 4.26
CA LEU A 429 9.04 3.56 3.47
C LEU A 429 9.91 2.38 3.89
N THR A 430 10.36 1.59 2.93
CA THR A 430 11.37 0.55 3.14
C THR A 430 12.50 0.72 2.14
N LEU A 431 13.70 0.83 2.66
CA LEU A 431 14.96 0.85 1.94
C LEU A 431 15.65 -0.50 2.15
N ARG A 432 16.00 -1.18 1.05
CA ARG A 432 16.69 -2.47 1.11
C ARG A 432 17.95 -2.42 0.26
N TRP A 433 19.06 -2.88 0.81
CA TRP A 433 20.28 -3.20 0.07
C TRP A 433 20.45 -4.73 0.01
N SER A 434 20.85 -5.24 -1.15
CA SER A 434 21.20 -6.65 -1.38
C SER A 434 22.53 -6.77 -2.11
N SER A 435 23.34 -7.77 -1.76
CA SER A 435 24.57 -8.09 -2.47
C SER A 435 24.35 -8.55 -3.91
N LYS A 436 23.11 -8.90 -4.30
CA LYS A 436 22.76 -9.31 -5.67
C LYS A 436 22.09 -8.21 -6.48
N THR A 437 21.14 -7.49 -5.87
CA THR A 437 20.29 -6.52 -6.59
C THR A 437 20.63 -5.06 -6.30
N GLY A 438 21.58 -4.78 -5.41
CA GLY A 438 21.94 -3.42 -5.02
C GLY A 438 20.90 -2.78 -4.10
N VAL A 439 20.73 -1.46 -4.20
CA VAL A 439 19.79 -0.68 -3.37
C VAL A 439 18.42 -0.60 -4.07
N SER A 440 17.35 -0.87 -3.33
CA SER A 440 15.95 -0.77 -3.77
C SER A 440 15.08 -0.08 -2.72
N PHE A 441 14.07 0.66 -3.17
CA PHE A 441 13.06 1.31 -2.33
C PHE A 441 11.68 0.72 -2.60
N SER A 442 10.87 0.58 -1.55
CA SER A 442 9.47 0.19 -1.65
C SER A 442 8.62 0.98 -0.65
N GLY A 443 7.43 1.43 -1.06
CA GLY A 443 6.47 2.14 -0.22
C GLY A 443 5.04 1.89 -0.69
N SER A 444 4.08 1.92 0.24
CA SER A 444 2.68 1.55 0.00
C SER A 444 1.72 2.74 -0.19
N GLY A 445 2.22 3.98 -0.16
CA GLY A 445 1.37 5.18 -0.13
C GLY A 445 1.85 6.29 -1.06
N GLY A 446 0.93 6.77 -1.90
CA GLY A 446 1.03 8.07 -2.55
C GLY A 446 0.21 9.12 -1.81
N LEU A 447 0.72 10.34 -1.67
CA LEU A 447 0.02 11.49 -1.10
C LEU A 447 -0.82 12.16 -2.17
N HIS A 448 -2.15 12.17 -2.05
CA HIS A 448 -3.03 12.95 -2.91
C HIS A 448 -3.89 13.89 -2.07
N VAL A 449 -3.66 15.19 -2.19
CA VAL A 449 -4.38 16.25 -1.45
C VAL A 449 -5.20 17.09 -2.44
N SER A 450 -6.49 17.24 -2.16
CA SER A 450 -7.37 18.17 -2.90
C SER A 450 -7.66 19.39 -2.02
N LEU A 451 -7.11 20.54 -2.40
CA LEU A 451 -7.31 21.84 -1.76
C LEU A 451 -8.47 22.55 -2.47
N PRO A 452 -9.63 22.79 -1.82
CA PRO A 452 -10.64 23.65 -2.43
C PRO A 452 -10.05 25.05 -2.64
N LEU A 453 -10.35 25.70 -3.77
CA LEU A 453 -9.93 27.08 -4.05
C LEU A 453 -11.13 28.04 -4.06
N GLN A 454 -12.27 27.60 -4.61
CA GLN A 454 -13.53 28.35 -4.74
C GLN A 454 -13.37 29.82 -5.21
N GLN A 455 -12.36 30.13 -6.01
CA GLN A 455 -12.03 31.49 -6.42
C GLN A 455 -12.61 31.81 -7.79
N SER A 456 -13.14 33.02 -7.98
CA SER A 456 -13.64 33.49 -9.29
C SER A 456 -12.74 34.61 -9.82
N ILE A 457 -12.19 34.42 -11.02
CA ILE A 457 -11.36 35.38 -11.76
C ILE A 457 -12.08 35.67 -13.08
N GLY A 458 -12.94 36.69 -13.08
CA GLY A 458 -13.78 37.01 -14.24
C GLY A 458 -14.73 35.85 -14.61
N PRO A 459 -14.76 35.38 -15.87
CA PRO A 459 -15.57 34.24 -16.28
C PRO A 459 -15.00 32.88 -15.81
N LEU A 460 -13.75 32.84 -15.33
CA LEU A 460 -13.08 31.62 -14.88
C LEU A 460 -13.29 31.43 -13.37
N LYS A 461 -13.70 30.25 -12.95
CA LYS A 461 -13.75 29.80 -11.55
C LYS A 461 -12.77 28.66 -11.34
N LEU A 462 -11.99 28.75 -10.28
CA LEU A 462 -11.09 27.70 -9.82
C LEU A 462 -11.79 26.96 -8.68
N ASP A 463 -12.11 25.68 -8.91
CA ASP A 463 -12.88 24.89 -7.96
C ASP A 463 -11.95 24.28 -6.89
N ALA A 464 -10.87 23.62 -7.32
CA ALA A 464 -9.89 22.96 -6.44
C ALA A 464 -8.50 22.83 -7.09
N ALA A 465 -7.45 22.78 -6.28
CA ALA A 465 -6.11 22.33 -6.66
C ALA A 465 -5.86 20.93 -6.11
N HIS A 466 -5.16 20.09 -6.87
CA HIS A 466 -4.74 18.75 -6.49
C HIS A 466 -3.22 18.69 -6.45
N ILE A 467 -2.68 18.14 -5.37
CA ILE A 467 -1.24 17.87 -5.21
C ILE A 467 -1.07 16.38 -4.97
N GLY A 468 -0.33 15.70 -5.84
CA GLY A 468 -0.05 14.27 -5.81
C GLY A 468 1.44 13.99 -5.63
N ILE A 469 1.80 12.96 -4.86
CA ILE A 469 3.15 12.39 -4.78
C ILE A 469 3.00 10.88 -4.73
N ASP A 470 3.42 10.16 -5.76
CA ASP A 470 3.44 8.71 -5.80
C ASP A 470 4.89 8.23 -5.73
N VAL A 471 5.19 7.29 -4.83
CA VAL A 471 6.53 6.71 -4.66
C VAL A 471 6.54 5.29 -5.19
N GLY A 472 7.41 5.00 -6.15
CA GLY A 472 7.57 3.67 -6.76
C GLY A 472 9.02 3.18 -6.75
N GLU A 473 9.24 1.95 -7.24
CA GLU A 473 10.57 1.35 -7.32
C GLU A 473 11.52 2.11 -8.28
N GLU A 474 10.98 2.73 -9.33
CA GLU A 474 11.77 3.41 -10.36
C GLU A 474 11.98 4.92 -10.08
N GLY A 475 11.27 5.51 -9.12
CA GLY A 475 11.31 6.94 -8.85
C GLY A 475 10.15 7.49 -8.02
N ILE A 476 10.08 8.82 -7.94
CA ILE A 476 9.01 9.60 -7.31
C ILE A 476 8.29 10.41 -8.37
N ASP A 477 6.99 10.22 -8.52
CA ASP A 477 6.14 11.01 -9.42
C ASP A 477 5.38 12.04 -8.61
N THR A 478 5.45 13.31 -9.01
CA THR A 478 4.70 14.39 -8.35
C THR A 478 3.72 15.02 -9.33
N GLU A 479 2.57 15.46 -8.82
CA GLU A 479 1.52 16.14 -9.57
C GLU A 479 1.13 17.43 -8.87
N ALA A 480 0.97 18.49 -9.66
CA ALA A 480 0.21 19.68 -9.27
C ALA A 480 -0.81 19.98 -10.37
N SER A 481 -2.10 19.88 -10.08
CA SER A 481 -3.16 20.12 -11.06
C SER A 481 -4.33 20.91 -10.49
N VAL A 482 -5.20 21.45 -11.34
CA VAL A 482 -6.35 22.27 -10.94
C VAL A 482 -7.62 21.84 -11.66
N ASN A 483 -8.75 22.03 -10.98
CA ASN A 483 -10.08 21.94 -11.51
C ASN A 483 -10.60 23.35 -11.77
N ALA A 484 -11.03 23.61 -13.01
CA ALA A 484 -11.44 24.95 -13.44
C ALA A 484 -12.75 24.91 -14.23
N ARG A 485 -13.51 26.00 -14.14
CA ARG A 485 -14.78 26.18 -14.82
C ARG A 485 -14.82 27.54 -15.49
N LEU A 486 -15.18 27.59 -16.77
CA LEU A 486 -15.31 28.81 -17.54
C LEU A 486 -16.78 29.05 -17.91
N LEU A 487 -17.31 30.19 -17.47
CA LEU A 487 -18.68 30.65 -17.75
C LEU A 487 -18.66 31.58 -18.98
N LEU A 488 -19.22 31.11 -20.09
CA LEU A 488 -19.33 31.84 -21.36
C LEU A 488 -20.82 32.05 -21.69
N GLY A 489 -21.45 32.98 -20.99
CA GLY A 489 -22.89 33.26 -21.16
C GLY A 489 -23.75 32.03 -20.82
N PRO A 490 -24.53 31.47 -21.76
CA PRO A 490 -25.34 30.26 -21.52
C PRO A 490 -24.53 28.96 -21.53
N VAL A 491 -23.23 29.01 -21.88
CA VAL A 491 -22.34 27.84 -21.95
C VAL A 491 -21.41 27.82 -20.75
N THR A 492 -21.30 26.68 -20.09
CA THR A 492 -20.34 26.43 -19.02
C THR A 492 -19.37 25.33 -19.47
N ALA A 493 -18.09 25.62 -19.53
CA ALA A 493 -17.05 24.62 -19.77
C ALA A 493 -16.36 24.25 -18.44
N THR A 494 -16.06 22.99 -18.21
CA THR A 494 -15.31 22.49 -17.05
C THR A 494 -14.12 21.67 -17.49
N VAL A 495 -13.02 21.79 -16.74
CA VAL A 495 -11.76 21.10 -16.98
C VAL A 495 -11.30 20.48 -15.66
N GLU A 496 -10.97 19.20 -15.67
CA GLU A 496 -10.52 18.46 -14.50
C GLU A 496 -9.02 18.12 -14.58
N ARG A 497 -8.31 18.34 -13.47
CA ARG A 497 -6.90 17.96 -13.24
C ARG A 497 -5.94 18.36 -14.36
N ILE A 498 -6.07 19.58 -14.88
CA ILE A 498 -5.06 20.17 -15.78
C ILE A 498 -3.88 20.70 -14.97
N GLY A 499 -2.64 20.43 -15.38
CA GLY A 499 -1.50 20.86 -14.56
C GLY A 499 -0.12 20.43 -15.06
N VAL A 500 0.74 20.11 -14.11
CA VAL A 500 2.14 19.69 -14.33
C VAL A 500 2.42 18.44 -13.50
N THR A 501 3.16 17.50 -14.06
CA THR A 501 3.79 16.41 -13.30
C THR A 501 5.30 16.56 -13.34
N VAL A 502 5.98 16.13 -12.29
CA VAL A 502 7.45 16.05 -12.25
C VAL A 502 7.84 14.65 -11.81
N ASP A 503 8.51 13.92 -12.70
CA ASP A 503 9.04 12.59 -12.41
C ASP A 503 10.50 12.73 -11.97
N LEU A 504 10.85 12.11 -10.84
CA LEU A 504 12.20 11.98 -10.33
C LEU A 504 12.62 10.51 -10.38
N SER A 505 13.40 10.11 -11.38
CA SER A 505 13.91 8.74 -11.51
C SER A 505 15.12 8.49 -10.62
N PHE A 506 15.22 7.27 -10.07
CA PHE A 506 16.37 6.78 -9.30
C PHE A 506 17.48 6.17 -10.18
N LYS A 507 17.56 6.62 -11.43
CA LYS A 507 18.61 6.25 -12.40
C LYS A 507 19.45 7.48 -12.71
N GLU A 508 20.71 7.25 -13.08
CA GLU A 508 21.63 8.32 -13.44
C GLU A 508 21.03 9.22 -14.54
N GLY A 509 21.05 10.54 -14.32
CA GLY A 509 20.27 11.50 -15.11
C GLY A 509 20.79 12.94 -14.99
N ASN A 510 19.93 13.92 -15.27
CA ASN A 510 20.29 15.35 -15.27
C ASN A 510 20.62 15.92 -13.88
N LEU A 511 20.44 15.17 -12.80
CA LEU A 511 20.88 15.50 -11.43
C LEU A 511 22.03 14.60 -10.94
N GLY A 512 22.80 14.02 -11.86
CA GLY A 512 23.85 13.05 -11.51
C GLY A 512 23.22 11.69 -11.26
N LEU A 513 23.04 11.29 -10.00
CA LEU A 513 22.48 9.97 -9.63
C LEU A 513 20.95 9.85 -9.83
N PHE A 514 20.28 10.96 -10.17
CA PHE A 514 18.83 11.03 -10.36
C PHE A 514 18.48 11.74 -11.69
N GLY A 515 17.29 11.46 -12.23
CA GLY A 515 16.74 12.14 -13.41
C GLY A 515 15.43 12.87 -13.11
N LEU A 516 15.38 14.18 -13.27
CA LEU A 516 14.19 15.02 -13.07
C LEU A 516 13.59 15.46 -14.41
N SER A 517 12.30 15.16 -14.64
CA SER A 517 11.60 15.43 -15.90
C SER A 517 10.22 16.06 -15.65
N PRO A 518 10.08 17.40 -15.73
CA PRO A 518 8.79 18.07 -15.65
C PRO A 518 8.02 17.91 -16.97
N ARG A 519 6.71 17.64 -16.90
CA ARG A 519 5.82 17.49 -18.05
C ARG A 519 4.49 18.18 -17.80
N PHE A 520 3.91 18.73 -18.86
CA PHE A 520 2.53 19.21 -18.81
C PHE A 520 1.57 18.04 -18.68
N LYS A 521 0.64 18.13 -17.73
CA LYS A 521 -0.46 17.19 -17.53
C LYS A 521 -1.71 17.72 -18.24
N PRO A 522 -2.13 17.10 -19.37
CA PRO A 522 -3.39 17.45 -19.99
C PRO A 522 -4.56 17.12 -19.06
N PRO A 523 -5.72 17.78 -19.24
CA PRO A 523 -6.88 17.50 -18.41
C PRO A 523 -7.36 16.07 -18.55
N THR A 524 -7.77 15.48 -17.42
CA THR A 524 -8.35 14.13 -17.39
C THR A 524 -9.84 14.15 -17.64
N GLY A 525 -10.48 15.31 -17.60
CA GLY A 525 -11.91 15.48 -17.84
C GLY A 525 -12.23 16.84 -18.45
N LEU A 526 -13.15 16.85 -19.40
CA LEU A 526 -13.69 18.04 -20.06
C LEU A 526 -15.22 17.95 -20.03
N GLY A 527 -15.88 18.91 -19.40
CA GLY A 527 -17.33 19.03 -19.39
C GLY A 527 -17.79 20.27 -20.14
N LEU A 528 -18.98 20.18 -20.74
CA LEU A 528 -19.64 21.32 -21.36
C LEU A 528 -21.14 21.25 -21.08
N ALA A 529 -21.70 22.30 -20.47
CA ALA A 529 -23.13 22.44 -20.24
C ALA A 529 -23.67 23.67 -20.97
N ILE A 530 -24.88 23.57 -21.49
CA ILE A 530 -25.57 24.62 -22.24
C ILE A 530 -26.98 24.77 -21.66
N ALA A 531 -27.33 25.99 -21.26
CA ALA A 531 -28.68 26.33 -20.80
C ALA A 531 -29.22 27.50 -21.62
N THR A 532 -30.05 27.20 -22.62
CA THR A 532 -30.72 28.19 -23.48
C THR A 532 -32.22 27.88 -23.57
N THR A 533 -33.03 28.82 -24.06
CA THR A 533 -34.49 28.67 -24.20
C THR A 533 -34.94 27.61 -25.19
N GLY A 534 -34.04 27.04 -26.00
CA GLY A 534 -34.36 25.96 -26.96
C GLY A 534 -33.56 24.67 -26.77
N VAL A 535 -32.44 24.71 -26.06
CA VAL A 535 -31.58 23.55 -25.79
C VAL A 535 -31.05 23.64 -24.37
N THR A 536 -31.32 22.61 -23.59
CA THR A 536 -30.82 22.42 -22.23
C THR A 536 -30.07 21.10 -22.15
N GLY A 537 -28.89 21.07 -21.55
CA GLY A 537 -28.15 19.83 -21.39
C GLY A 537 -26.65 20.02 -21.23
N GLY A 538 -25.92 18.94 -21.37
CA GLY A 538 -24.46 18.95 -21.29
C GLY A 538 -23.83 17.63 -21.67
N GLY A 539 -22.51 17.63 -21.78
CA GLY A 539 -21.71 16.46 -22.03
C GLY A 539 -20.43 16.48 -21.21
N PHE A 540 -19.82 15.32 -21.10
CA PHE A 540 -18.57 15.08 -20.40
C PHE A 540 -17.68 14.17 -21.25
N LEU A 541 -16.38 14.43 -21.27
CA LEU A 541 -15.36 13.60 -21.89
C LEU A 541 -14.21 13.42 -20.88
N GLY A 542 -14.07 12.21 -20.35
CA GLY A 542 -12.96 11.80 -19.51
C GLY A 542 -11.87 11.09 -20.32
N PHE A 543 -10.64 11.15 -19.86
CA PHE A 543 -9.52 10.36 -20.35
C PHE A 543 -8.79 9.68 -19.18
N ASP A 544 -8.65 8.36 -19.26
CA ASP A 544 -7.87 7.54 -18.34
C ASP A 544 -6.50 7.22 -18.99
N PRO A 545 -5.39 7.81 -18.50
CA PRO A 545 -4.06 7.59 -19.04
C PRO A 545 -3.54 6.17 -18.84
N GLN A 546 -3.92 5.50 -17.74
CA GLN A 546 -3.47 4.15 -17.43
C GLN A 546 -4.07 3.13 -18.42
N ARG A 547 -5.32 3.37 -18.83
CA ARG A 547 -6.04 2.52 -19.79
C ARG A 547 -5.95 3.03 -21.24
N ALA A 548 -5.40 4.22 -21.46
CA ALA A 548 -5.44 4.93 -22.74
C ALA A 548 -6.87 4.97 -23.33
N GLU A 549 -7.86 5.26 -22.47
CA GLU A 549 -9.29 5.17 -22.75
C GLU A 549 -9.98 6.54 -22.57
N TYR A 550 -10.78 6.94 -23.55
CA TYR A 550 -11.69 8.07 -23.47
C TYR A 550 -13.11 7.61 -23.15
N SER A 551 -13.77 8.26 -22.19
CA SER A 551 -15.16 8.03 -21.82
C SER A 551 -15.98 9.29 -22.02
N GLY A 552 -16.95 9.24 -22.93
CA GLY A 552 -17.75 10.39 -23.34
C GLY A 552 -19.23 10.18 -23.06
N MET A 553 -19.94 11.25 -22.69
CA MET A 553 -21.38 11.27 -22.57
C MET A 553 -21.91 12.62 -23.03
N LEU A 554 -23.12 12.62 -23.59
CA LEU A 554 -23.86 13.79 -24.01
C LEU A 554 -25.34 13.58 -23.67
N GLN A 555 -25.98 14.56 -23.05
CA GLN A 555 -27.41 14.58 -22.82
C GLN A 555 -27.94 15.96 -23.19
N LEU A 556 -28.84 16.02 -24.17
CA LEU A 556 -29.45 17.24 -24.65
C LEU A 556 -30.96 17.09 -24.68
N GLU A 557 -31.66 18.07 -24.15
CA GLU A 557 -33.10 18.23 -24.25
C GLU A 557 -33.39 19.39 -25.22
N LEU A 558 -34.12 19.05 -26.28
CA LEU A 558 -34.46 19.94 -27.37
C LEU A 558 -35.91 20.38 -27.19
N ALA A 559 -36.12 21.68 -26.98
CA ALA A 559 -37.44 22.31 -26.88
C ALA A 559 -38.43 21.57 -25.95
N GLU A 560 -37.95 21.03 -24.82
CA GLU A 560 -38.74 20.26 -23.82
C GLU A 560 -39.54 19.07 -24.38
N THR A 561 -39.20 18.62 -25.59
CA THR A 561 -39.98 17.61 -26.34
C THR A 561 -39.14 16.44 -26.82
N VAL A 562 -37.82 16.58 -26.94
CA VAL A 562 -36.96 15.46 -27.35
C VAL A 562 -35.69 15.43 -26.51
N ALA A 563 -35.46 14.34 -25.80
CA ALA A 563 -34.24 14.07 -25.05
C ALA A 563 -33.33 13.15 -25.87
N VAL A 564 -32.17 13.65 -26.29
CA VAL A 564 -31.12 12.89 -26.97
C VAL A 564 -30.00 12.59 -25.99
N LYS A 565 -29.64 11.31 -25.86
CA LYS A 565 -28.53 10.84 -25.02
C LYS A 565 -27.52 10.11 -25.90
N ALA A 566 -26.24 10.39 -25.73
CA ALA A 566 -25.16 9.64 -26.36
C ALA A 566 -24.12 9.25 -25.31
N LEU A 567 -23.65 8.01 -25.34
CA LEU A 567 -22.54 7.52 -24.53
C LEU A 567 -21.49 6.90 -25.43
N GLY A 568 -20.22 7.12 -25.12
CA GLY A 568 -19.08 6.71 -25.92
C GLY A 568 -17.93 6.17 -25.08
N LEU A 569 -17.30 5.08 -25.53
CA LEU A 569 -16.02 4.59 -25.00
C LEU A 569 -15.07 4.39 -26.17
N LEU A 570 -13.90 5.03 -26.13
CA LEU A 570 -12.85 4.90 -27.12
C LEU A 570 -11.53 4.50 -26.46
N THR A 571 -11.07 3.28 -26.72
CA THR A 571 -9.77 2.79 -26.26
C THR A 571 -8.77 2.90 -27.40
N THR A 572 -7.57 3.46 -27.14
CA THR A 572 -6.53 3.71 -28.16
C THR A 572 -5.34 2.74 -28.09
N LYS A 573 -5.41 1.78 -27.17
CA LYS A 573 -4.44 0.69 -27.01
C LYS A 573 -5.19 -0.62 -26.87
N LEU A 574 -4.85 -1.60 -27.69
CA LEU A 574 -5.47 -2.92 -27.63
C LEU A 574 -4.90 -3.74 -26.45
N PRO A 575 -5.59 -4.82 -26.01
CA PRO A 575 -5.16 -5.63 -24.86
C PRO A 575 -3.76 -6.25 -24.99
N ASP A 576 -3.25 -6.41 -26.22
CA ASP A 576 -1.91 -6.89 -26.55
C ASP A 576 -0.83 -5.78 -26.49
N GLY A 577 -1.23 -4.56 -26.13
CA GLY A 577 -0.38 -3.39 -26.07
C GLY A 577 -0.12 -2.71 -27.42
N SER A 578 -0.67 -3.24 -28.51
CA SER A 578 -0.51 -2.68 -29.86
C SER A 578 -1.29 -1.38 -30.05
N LYS A 579 -0.82 -0.55 -30.99
CA LYS A 579 -1.51 0.67 -31.41
C LYS A 579 -2.71 0.29 -32.27
N GLY A 580 -3.91 0.63 -31.80
CA GLY A 580 -5.18 0.35 -32.48
C GLY A 580 -6.29 1.17 -31.85
N TYR A 581 -7.53 0.99 -32.30
CA TYR A 581 -8.68 1.64 -31.65
C TYR A 581 -9.82 0.64 -31.43
N SER A 582 -10.60 0.89 -30.38
CA SER A 582 -11.81 0.15 -30.04
C SER A 582 -12.86 1.14 -29.56
N LEU A 583 -14.02 1.15 -30.21
CA LEU A 583 -15.06 2.17 -30.01
C LEU A 583 -16.39 1.53 -29.66
N VAL A 584 -17.12 2.07 -28.69
CA VAL A 584 -18.55 1.79 -28.47
C VAL A 584 -19.27 3.12 -28.38
N ILE A 585 -20.37 3.26 -29.11
CA ILE A 585 -21.29 4.39 -29.06
C ILE A 585 -22.70 3.85 -28.85
N LEU A 586 -23.38 4.37 -27.84
CA LEU A 586 -24.81 4.19 -27.59
C LEU A 586 -25.50 5.53 -27.83
N LEU A 587 -26.51 5.56 -28.69
CA LEU A 587 -27.31 6.76 -28.96
C LEU A 587 -28.78 6.45 -28.71
N THR A 588 -29.48 7.29 -27.97
CA THR A 588 -30.93 7.20 -27.75
C THR A 588 -31.60 8.55 -27.92
N ALA A 589 -32.85 8.53 -28.38
CA ALA A 589 -33.76 9.65 -28.45
C ALA A 589 -35.09 9.23 -27.83
N GLU A 590 -35.56 10.00 -26.85
CA GLU A 590 -36.75 9.73 -26.03
C GLU A 590 -37.55 11.03 -25.85
N GLY A 591 -38.75 10.93 -25.28
CA GLY A 591 -39.55 12.10 -24.88
C GLY A 591 -40.39 12.74 -26.00
N PHE A 592 -40.16 12.37 -27.26
CA PHE A 592 -40.96 12.81 -28.40
C PHE A 592 -42.41 12.30 -28.30
N ALA A 593 -43.31 12.96 -29.03
CA ALA A 593 -44.73 12.58 -29.07
C ALA A 593 -44.89 11.10 -29.47
N PRO A 594 -45.56 10.25 -28.67
CA PRO A 594 -45.69 8.82 -28.94
C PRO A 594 -46.25 8.53 -30.33
N ILE A 595 -45.53 7.73 -31.14
CA ILE A 595 -45.92 7.42 -32.52
C ILE A 595 -46.72 6.11 -32.53
N PRO A 596 -48.01 6.08 -32.89
CA PRO A 596 -48.78 4.84 -32.95
C PRO A 596 -48.27 3.91 -34.05
N ILE A 597 -47.99 2.66 -33.71
CA ILE A 597 -47.49 1.64 -34.67
C ILE A 597 -48.50 0.50 -34.90
N GLY A 598 -49.71 0.63 -34.36
CA GLY A 598 -50.80 -0.35 -34.50
C GLY A 598 -50.98 -1.27 -33.28
N LEU A 599 -52.11 -2.00 -33.23
CA LEU A 599 -52.45 -2.96 -32.17
C LEU A 599 -52.39 -2.41 -30.73
N GLY A 600 -52.53 -1.08 -30.57
CA GLY A 600 -52.45 -0.40 -29.28
C GLY A 600 -51.02 -0.11 -28.80
N PHE A 601 -50.00 -0.36 -29.62
CA PHE A 601 -48.61 0.01 -29.34
C PHE A 601 -48.26 1.41 -29.83
N THR A 602 -47.46 2.12 -29.05
CA THR A 602 -46.85 3.40 -29.40
C THR A 602 -45.34 3.32 -29.23
N LEU A 603 -44.61 3.87 -30.20
CA LEU A 603 -43.16 4.04 -30.15
C LEU A 603 -42.83 5.32 -29.37
N THR A 604 -42.05 5.19 -28.29
CA THR A 604 -41.71 6.30 -27.40
C THR A 604 -40.21 6.56 -27.26
N GLY A 605 -39.37 5.67 -27.79
CA GLY A 605 -37.92 5.84 -27.82
C GLY A 605 -37.30 5.09 -28.99
N ILE A 606 -36.28 5.69 -29.58
CA ILE A 606 -35.47 5.09 -30.65
C ILE A 606 -34.01 5.20 -30.23
N GLY A 607 -33.22 4.17 -30.48
CA GLY A 607 -31.79 4.21 -30.24
C GLY A 607 -31.00 3.28 -31.15
N GLY A 608 -29.69 3.30 -30.97
CA GLY A 608 -28.77 2.43 -31.68
C GLY A 608 -27.48 2.26 -30.92
N LEU A 609 -26.87 1.09 -31.12
CA LEU A 609 -25.55 0.76 -30.60
C LEU A 609 -24.62 0.48 -31.78
N VAL A 610 -23.43 1.08 -31.72
CA VAL A 610 -22.35 0.84 -32.67
C VAL A 610 -21.09 0.53 -31.88
N ALA A 611 -20.52 -0.65 -32.09
CA ALA A 611 -19.27 -1.07 -31.49
C ALA A 611 -18.28 -1.52 -32.57
N LEU A 612 -17.10 -0.91 -32.61
CA LEU A 612 -16.03 -1.22 -33.56
C LEU A 612 -14.84 -1.84 -32.82
N HIS A 613 -14.27 -2.90 -33.39
CA HIS A 613 -13.22 -3.70 -32.75
C HIS A 613 -13.62 -4.14 -31.32
N ARG A 614 -14.85 -4.63 -31.20
CA ARG A 614 -15.50 -5.07 -29.96
C ARG A 614 -16.36 -6.30 -30.25
N THR A 615 -16.43 -7.21 -29.30
CA THR A 615 -17.36 -8.37 -29.32
C THR A 615 -18.44 -8.20 -28.26
N VAL A 616 -19.50 -9.01 -28.31
CA VAL A 616 -20.49 -9.09 -27.21
C VAL A 616 -20.17 -10.31 -26.34
N ARG A 617 -20.01 -10.09 -25.03
CA ARG A 617 -19.95 -11.17 -24.04
C ARG A 617 -21.34 -11.58 -23.59
N THR A 618 -21.91 -12.56 -24.30
CA THR A 618 -23.25 -13.11 -24.01
C THR A 618 -23.35 -13.79 -22.66
N ASP A 619 -22.25 -14.34 -22.17
CA ASP A 619 -22.07 -14.88 -20.82
C ASP A 619 -22.23 -13.80 -19.75
N VAL A 620 -21.57 -12.64 -19.91
CA VAL A 620 -21.74 -11.48 -19.01
C VAL A 620 -23.17 -10.96 -19.04
N LEU A 621 -23.78 -10.86 -20.22
CA LEU A 621 -25.17 -10.42 -20.35
C LEU A 621 -26.12 -11.40 -19.67
N ARG A 622 -25.91 -12.71 -19.83
CA ARG A 622 -26.70 -13.77 -19.19
C ARG A 622 -26.62 -13.70 -17.66
N ASP A 623 -25.41 -13.61 -17.12
CA ASP A 623 -25.20 -13.48 -15.68
C ASP A 623 -25.75 -12.14 -15.15
N GLY A 624 -25.66 -11.10 -16.00
CA GLY A 624 -26.14 -9.75 -15.76
C GLY A 624 -27.66 -9.58 -15.79
N LEU A 625 -28.43 -10.56 -16.29
CA LEU A 625 -29.90 -10.53 -16.26
C LEU A 625 -30.43 -10.45 -14.81
N LYS A 626 -29.74 -11.08 -13.86
CA LYS A 626 -30.13 -11.07 -12.44
C LYS A 626 -29.80 -9.76 -11.74
N THR A 627 -28.81 -9.03 -12.23
CA THR A 627 -28.29 -7.80 -11.61
C THR A 627 -28.75 -6.53 -12.32
N GLY A 628 -29.61 -6.65 -13.35
CA GLY A 628 -30.13 -5.51 -14.09
C GLY A 628 -29.09 -4.83 -14.99
N THR A 629 -28.07 -5.57 -15.46
CA THR A 629 -27.00 -5.04 -16.33
C THR A 629 -27.57 -4.45 -17.64
N LEU A 630 -28.73 -4.95 -18.08
CA LEU A 630 -29.45 -4.42 -19.24
C LEU A 630 -29.85 -2.94 -19.09
N ASN A 631 -30.03 -2.43 -17.87
CA ASN A 631 -30.34 -1.02 -17.61
C ASN A 631 -29.24 -0.07 -18.07
N SER A 632 -28.00 -0.57 -18.10
CA SER A 632 -26.84 0.19 -18.56
C SER A 632 -26.69 0.18 -20.08
N VAL A 633 -27.44 -0.68 -20.79
CA VAL A 633 -27.32 -0.89 -22.24
C VAL A 633 -28.60 -0.47 -22.99
N LEU A 634 -29.78 -0.83 -22.48
CA LEU A 634 -31.09 -0.50 -23.04
C LEU A 634 -31.63 0.78 -22.39
N PHE A 635 -31.62 1.89 -23.13
CA PHE A 635 -32.18 3.19 -22.71
C PHE A 635 -31.82 3.59 -21.26
N PRO A 636 -30.55 3.86 -20.95
CA PRO A 636 -30.11 4.11 -19.58
C PRO A 636 -30.88 5.27 -18.91
N PRO A 637 -31.48 5.02 -17.72
CA PRO A 637 -32.13 6.07 -16.96
C PRO A 637 -31.08 6.94 -16.26
N ASP A 638 -31.19 8.26 -16.45
CA ASP A 638 -30.31 9.27 -15.86
C ASP A 638 -28.80 8.96 -16.01
N PRO A 639 -28.28 8.99 -17.26
CA PRO A 639 -26.90 8.59 -17.53
C PRO A 639 -25.88 9.50 -16.84
N LEU A 640 -26.24 10.76 -16.57
CA LEU A 640 -25.38 11.72 -15.87
C LEU A 640 -25.02 11.28 -14.45
N ARG A 641 -26.00 10.80 -13.67
CA ARG A 641 -25.76 10.32 -12.31
C ARG A 641 -25.08 8.95 -12.27
N ASN A 642 -25.37 8.09 -13.25
CA ASN A 642 -24.93 6.69 -13.25
C ASN A 642 -23.72 6.41 -14.18
N ALA A 643 -23.07 7.46 -14.69
CA ALA A 643 -22.02 7.33 -15.71
C ALA A 643 -20.90 6.33 -15.35
N PRO A 644 -20.32 6.32 -14.13
CA PRO A 644 -19.26 5.35 -13.79
C PRO A 644 -19.71 3.90 -13.90
N GLN A 645 -20.95 3.61 -13.46
CA GLN A 645 -21.54 2.27 -13.53
C GLN A 645 -21.82 1.88 -15.00
N ILE A 646 -22.43 2.78 -15.77
CA ILE A 646 -22.75 2.53 -17.18
C ILE A 646 -21.48 2.25 -17.98
N PHE A 647 -20.43 3.06 -17.82
CA PHE A 647 -19.16 2.80 -18.50
C PHE A 647 -18.50 1.50 -18.05
N SER A 648 -18.58 1.14 -16.77
CA SER A 648 -18.10 -0.14 -16.27
C SER A 648 -18.81 -1.33 -16.92
N ASP A 649 -20.14 -1.26 -17.00
CA ASP A 649 -20.95 -2.30 -17.62
C ASP A 649 -20.69 -2.39 -19.13
N LEU A 650 -20.62 -1.25 -19.83
CA LEU A 650 -20.30 -1.22 -21.27
C LEU A 650 -18.92 -1.84 -21.57
N ARG A 651 -17.90 -1.59 -20.73
CA ARG A 651 -16.58 -2.25 -20.85
C ARG A 651 -16.68 -3.77 -20.69
N ARG A 652 -17.47 -4.23 -19.71
CA ARG A 652 -17.60 -5.65 -19.37
C ARG A 652 -18.41 -6.41 -20.43
N VAL A 653 -19.48 -5.80 -20.94
CA VAL A 653 -20.37 -6.37 -21.96
C VAL A 653 -19.73 -6.35 -23.35
N PHE A 654 -19.05 -5.24 -23.69
CA PHE A 654 -18.43 -5.04 -24.99
C PHE A 654 -16.91 -4.89 -24.85
N PRO A 655 -16.14 -5.98 -24.60
CA PRO A 655 -14.70 -5.89 -24.50
C PRO A 655 -14.04 -5.65 -25.87
N PRO A 656 -12.84 -5.04 -25.91
CA PRO A 656 -12.08 -4.87 -27.15
C PRO A 656 -11.73 -6.22 -27.79
N THR A 657 -12.01 -6.36 -29.08
CA THR A 657 -11.64 -7.55 -29.89
C THR A 657 -11.42 -7.12 -31.33
N ALA A 658 -10.18 -7.19 -31.80
CA ALA A 658 -9.80 -6.70 -33.12
C ALA A 658 -10.58 -7.42 -34.24
N GLY A 659 -11.11 -6.64 -35.20
CA GLY A 659 -11.81 -7.15 -36.38
C GLY A 659 -13.25 -7.61 -36.13
N ARG A 660 -13.76 -7.47 -34.90
CA ARG A 660 -15.16 -7.74 -34.55
C ARG A 660 -15.93 -6.43 -34.43
N HIS A 661 -17.15 -6.41 -34.94
CA HIS A 661 -18.00 -5.22 -34.91
C HIS A 661 -19.43 -5.61 -34.55
N VAL A 662 -20.11 -4.76 -33.79
CA VAL A 662 -21.49 -4.97 -33.34
C VAL A 662 -22.30 -3.75 -33.71
N PHE A 663 -23.43 -3.94 -34.37
CA PHE A 663 -24.34 -2.86 -34.73
C PHE A 663 -25.76 -3.29 -34.42
N GLY A 664 -26.58 -2.40 -33.88
CA GLY A 664 -27.97 -2.77 -33.65
C GLY A 664 -28.90 -1.62 -33.31
N PRO A 665 -30.10 -1.58 -33.90
CA PRO A 665 -31.15 -0.66 -33.49
C PRO A 665 -31.75 -1.07 -32.14
N MET A 666 -32.31 -0.07 -31.46
CA MET A 666 -33.08 -0.22 -30.23
C MET A 666 -34.38 0.56 -30.34
N VAL A 667 -35.44 0.04 -29.74
CA VAL A 667 -36.75 0.68 -29.71
C VAL A 667 -37.38 0.53 -28.33
N GLN A 668 -38.09 1.56 -27.89
CA GLN A 668 -38.96 1.50 -26.71
C GLN A 668 -40.42 1.60 -27.17
N LEU A 669 -41.21 0.61 -26.79
CA LEU A 669 -42.63 0.50 -27.11
C LEU A 669 -43.47 0.53 -25.83
N ARG A 670 -44.62 1.21 -25.89
CA ARG A 670 -45.62 1.22 -24.81
C ARG A 670 -46.94 0.70 -25.34
N TRP A 671 -47.70 -0.01 -24.51
CA TRP A 671 -49.00 -0.56 -24.87
C TRP A 671 -50.08 -0.18 -23.86
N GLY A 672 -51.24 0.24 -24.37
CA GLY A 672 -52.40 0.67 -23.57
C GLY A 672 -52.39 2.15 -23.19
N THR A 673 -53.56 2.69 -22.85
CA THR A 673 -53.75 4.06 -22.35
C THR A 673 -54.72 4.04 -21.17
N PRO A 674 -54.26 4.23 -19.91
CA PRO A 674 -52.87 4.47 -19.48
C PRO A 674 -51.94 3.30 -19.80
N THR A 675 -50.62 3.53 -19.88
CA THR A 675 -49.64 2.51 -20.26
C THR A 675 -49.70 1.31 -19.31
N LEU A 676 -50.01 0.14 -19.86
CA LEU A 676 -50.08 -1.14 -19.14
C LEU A 676 -48.76 -1.91 -19.22
N LEU A 677 -48.09 -1.82 -20.37
CA LEU A 677 -46.86 -2.55 -20.67
C LEU A 677 -45.84 -1.62 -21.35
N THR A 678 -44.59 -1.69 -20.91
CA THR A 678 -43.42 -1.07 -21.55
C THR A 678 -42.45 -2.16 -21.98
N LEU A 679 -41.95 -2.05 -23.22
CA LEU A 679 -40.99 -2.96 -23.82
C LEU A 679 -39.79 -2.17 -24.32
N ASP A 680 -38.59 -2.45 -23.80
CA ASP A 680 -37.34 -1.97 -24.38
C ASP A 680 -36.68 -3.13 -25.13
N LEU A 681 -36.42 -2.96 -26.42
CA LEU A 681 -35.90 -4.01 -27.29
C LEU A 681 -34.64 -3.53 -28.02
N ALA A 682 -33.61 -4.36 -28.10
CA ALA A 682 -32.47 -4.16 -28.99
C ALA A 682 -32.20 -5.40 -29.85
N LEU A 683 -31.83 -5.17 -31.10
CA LEU A 683 -31.40 -6.20 -32.03
C LEU A 683 -29.96 -5.91 -32.45
N LEU A 684 -28.99 -6.59 -31.84
CA LEU A 684 -27.57 -6.42 -32.12
C LEU A 684 -27.09 -7.50 -33.10
N VAL A 685 -26.32 -7.11 -34.10
CA VAL A 685 -25.72 -8.01 -35.09
C VAL A 685 -24.21 -7.89 -34.98
N GLU A 686 -23.54 -9.02 -34.78
CA GLU A 686 -22.08 -9.11 -34.69
C GLU A 686 -21.49 -9.71 -35.96
N LEU A 687 -20.50 -9.03 -36.53
CA LEU A 687 -19.86 -9.31 -37.82
C LEU A 687 -18.32 -9.26 -37.66
N PRO A 688 -17.53 -9.87 -38.57
CA PRO A 688 -17.92 -10.67 -39.73
C PRO A 688 -18.06 -12.19 -39.48
N SER A 689 -17.25 -12.81 -38.60
CA SER A 689 -17.39 -14.24 -38.23
C SER A 689 -16.86 -14.54 -36.81
N PRO A 690 -17.58 -15.28 -35.94
CA PRO A 690 -18.92 -15.86 -36.15
C PRO A 690 -20.01 -14.79 -36.27
N VAL A 691 -21.02 -15.04 -37.10
CA VAL A 691 -22.18 -14.13 -37.26
C VAL A 691 -23.20 -14.45 -36.18
N ARG A 692 -23.42 -13.50 -35.26
CA ARG A 692 -24.37 -13.66 -34.14
C ARG A 692 -25.40 -12.55 -34.18
N VAL A 693 -26.67 -12.91 -34.02
CA VAL A 693 -27.77 -11.97 -33.81
C VAL A 693 -28.20 -12.08 -32.36
N ILE A 694 -28.08 -11.00 -31.61
CA ILE A 694 -28.34 -10.93 -30.17
C ILE A 694 -29.57 -10.03 -29.97
N VAL A 695 -30.59 -10.55 -29.30
CA VAL A 695 -31.81 -9.82 -28.97
C VAL A 695 -31.79 -9.54 -27.48
N LEU A 696 -31.88 -8.28 -27.10
CA LEU A 696 -32.04 -7.88 -25.71
C LEU A 696 -33.46 -7.37 -25.52
N GLY A 697 -34.12 -7.80 -24.45
CA GLY A 697 -35.49 -7.41 -24.17
C GLY A 697 -35.70 -7.12 -22.70
N ARG A 698 -36.37 -6.01 -22.41
CA ARG A 698 -36.87 -5.67 -21.09
C ARG A 698 -38.37 -5.48 -21.15
N VAL A 699 -39.08 -6.12 -20.24
CA VAL A 699 -40.53 -6.08 -20.12
C VAL A 699 -40.87 -5.52 -18.75
N GLN A 700 -41.70 -4.48 -18.73
CA GLN A 700 -42.16 -3.85 -17.50
C GLN A 700 -43.67 -3.63 -17.51
N VAL A 701 -44.34 -4.19 -16.51
CA VAL A 701 -45.77 -4.01 -16.25
C VAL A 701 -45.92 -3.42 -14.85
N LEU A 702 -46.44 -2.19 -14.78
CA LEU A 702 -46.70 -1.47 -13.53
C LEU A 702 -48.17 -1.04 -13.49
N LEU A 703 -48.98 -1.76 -12.73
CA LEU A 703 -50.43 -1.53 -12.65
C LEU A 703 -50.85 -1.19 -11.21
N PRO A 704 -51.84 -0.30 -11.00
CA PRO A 704 -52.59 0.44 -12.02
C PRO A 704 -51.86 1.69 -12.55
N ASN A 705 -50.86 2.20 -11.82
CA ASN A 705 -50.00 3.31 -12.22
C ASN A 705 -48.57 3.11 -11.71
N GLN A 706 -47.61 3.85 -12.28
CA GLN A 706 -46.18 3.69 -11.97
C GLN A 706 -45.77 4.19 -10.58
N SER A 707 -46.52 5.14 -10.01
CA SER A 707 -46.18 5.76 -8.72
C SER A 707 -46.52 4.85 -7.53
N HIS A 708 -47.61 4.08 -7.64
CA HIS A 708 -48.07 3.14 -6.62
C HIS A 708 -48.48 1.80 -7.28
N PRO A 709 -47.52 0.99 -7.76
CA PRO A 709 -47.84 -0.25 -8.43
C PRO A 709 -48.34 -1.30 -7.42
N LEU A 710 -49.54 -1.84 -7.66
CA LEU A 710 -50.06 -3.05 -7.01
C LEU A 710 -49.55 -4.31 -7.69
N ILE A 711 -49.33 -4.28 -9.00
CA ILE A 711 -48.69 -5.36 -9.76
C ILE A 711 -47.45 -4.77 -10.41
N GLN A 712 -46.30 -5.34 -10.08
CA GLN A 712 -45.01 -5.00 -10.63
C GLN A 712 -44.40 -6.27 -11.23
N ILE A 713 -44.35 -6.35 -12.55
CA ILE A 713 -43.66 -7.46 -13.24
C ILE A 713 -42.54 -6.84 -14.07
N ARG A 714 -41.31 -7.23 -13.77
CA ARG A 714 -40.12 -6.85 -14.51
C ARG A 714 -39.38 -8.12 -14.93
N MET A 715 -39.13 -8.23 -16.23
CA MET A 715 -38.45 -9.36 -16.82
C MET A 715 -37.40 -8.87 -17.80
N ASP A 716 -36.20 -9.39 -17.64
CA ASP A 716 -35.07 -9.15 -18.53
C ASP A 716 -34.83 -10.42 -19.35
N ALA A 717 -34.57 -10.28 -20.65
CA ALA A 717 -34.41 -11.37 -21.58
C ALA A 717 -33.22 -11.15 -22.53
N LEU A 718 -32.50 -12.24 -22.82
CA LEU A 718 -31.37 -12.32 -23.75
C LEU A 718 -31.60 -13.46 -24.72
N GLY A 719 -31.81 -13.13 -26.00
CA GLY A 719 -31.77 -14.05 -27.12
C GLY A 719 -30.42 -14.00 -27.84
N VAL A 720 -29.88 -15.15 -28.23
CA VAL A 720 -28.67 -15.27 -29.05
C VAL A 720 -28.92 -16.29 -30.15
N LEU A 721 -28.86 -15.85 -31.39
CA LEU A 721 -28.88 -16.67 -32.59
C LEU A 721 -27.46 -16.70 -33.16
N ASP A 722 -26.78 -17.84 -33.02
CA ASP A 722 -25.47 -18.07 -33.63
C ASP A 722 -25.67 -18.81 -34.94
N VAL A 723 -25.53 -18.08 -36.05
CA VAL A 723 -25.73 -18.61 -37.40
C VAL A 723 -24.61 -19.58 -37.77
N SER A 724 -23.39 -19.33 -37.28
CA SER A 724 -22.23 -20.17 -37.53
C SER A 724 -22.29 -21.50 -36.77
N ALA A 725 -22.84 -21.50 -35.56
CA ALA A 725 -23.02 -22.69 -34.75
C ALA A 725 -24.38 -23.40 -34.99
N GLU A 726 -25.28 -22.82 -35.79
CA GLU A 726 -26.63 -23.34 -36.06
C GLU A 726 -27.45 -23.55 -34.77
N THR A 727 -27.36 -22.57 -33.85
CA THR A 727 -28.03 -22.61 -32.54
C THR A 727 -28.78 -21.33 -32.22
N VAL A 728 -29.84 -21.46 -31.42
CA VAL A 728 -30.55 -20.37 -30.76
C VAL A 728 -30.61 -20.62 -29.25
N ALA A 729 -30.38 -19.58 -28.48
CA ALA A 729 -30.53 -19.54 -27.04
C ALA A 729 -31.42 -18.37 -26.65
N LEU A 730 -32.31 -18.56 -25.70
CA LEU A 730 -33.07 -17.46 -25.06
C LEU A 730 -33.05 -17.70 -23.56
N ASP A 731 -32.64 -16.71 -22.79
CA ASP A 731 -32.65 -16.72 -21.34
C ASP A 731 -33.52 -15.55 -20.86
N ALA A 732 -34.37 -15.76 -19.86
CA ALA A 732 -35.16 -14.70 -19.25
C ALA A 732 -35.28 -14.88 -17.74
N THR A 733 -35.26 -13.76 -17.00
CA THR A 733 -35.34 -13.76 -15.54
C THR A 733 -36.33 -12.71 -15.06
N LEU A 734 -37.20 -13.12 -14.14
CA LEU A 734 -38.01 -12.19 -13.34
C LEU A 734 -37.16 -11.63 -12.20
N TYR A 735 -37.15 -10.31 -12.08
CA TYR A 735 -36.47 -9.60 -10.98
C TYR A 735 -37.39 -8.52 -10.44
N ASP A 736 -37.17 -8.13 -9.18
CA ASP A 736 -37.93 -7.07 -8.49
C ASP A 736 -39.44 -7.09 -8.85
N SER A 737 -40.03 -8.28 -8.86
CA SER A 737 -41.40 -8.52 -9.33
C SER A 737 -42.28 -8.87 -8.14
N LYS A 738 -43.43 -8.22 -8.04
CA LYS A 738 -44.38 -8.34 -6.94
C LYS A 738 -45.82 -8.32 -7.44
N ILE A 739 -46.66 -9.15 -6.83
CA ILE A 739 -48.11 -9.09 -6.97
C ILE A 739 -48.66 -8.75 -5.59
N LEU A 740 -49.21 -7.56 -5.44
CA LEU A 740 -49.53 -6.94 -4.16
C LEU A 740 -48.25 -6.87 -3.28
N GLN A 741 -48.24 -7.62 -2.19
CA GLN A 741 -47.11 -7.74 -1.26
C GLN A 741 -46.26 -9.00 -1.51
N PHE A 742 -46.66 -9.86 -2.44
CA PHE A 742 -46.06 -11.17 -2.65
C PHE A 742 -44.99 -11.12 -3.72
N THR A 743 -43.77 -11.54 -3.37
CA THR A 743 -42.64 -11.57 -4.30
C THR A 743 -42.81 -12.70 -5.31
N LEU A 744 -42.64 -12.37 -6.59
CA LEU A 744 -42.65 -13.30 -7.72
C LEU A 744 -41.22 -13.45 -8.26
N THR A 745 -40.72 -14.69 -8.32
CA THR A 745 -39.41 -15.01 -8.91
C THR A 745 -39.53 -16.14 -9.91
N GLY A 746 -38.58 -16.25 -10.84
CA GLY A 746 -38.54 -17.35 -11.79
C GLY A 746 -37.58 -17.09 -12.95
N ASP A 747 -36.96 -18.16 -13.42
CA ASP A 747 -36.07 -18.14 -14.59
C ASP A 747 -36.67 -18.97 -15.74
N MET A 748 -36.35 -18.60 -16.97
CA MET A 748 -36.64 -19.35 -18.19
C MET A 748 -35.38 -19.50 -19.03
N ALA A 749 -35.19 -20.67 -19.63
CA ALA A 749 -34.20 -20.88 -20.67
C ALA A 749 -34.76 -21.72 -21.83
N LEU A 750 -34.42 -21.34 -23.05
CA LEU A 750 -34.63 -22.06 -24.28
C LEU A 750 -33.26 -22.32 -24.92
N ARG A 751 -33.04 -23.54 -25.40
CA ARG A 751 -31.91 -23.92 -26.26
C ARG A 751 -32.49 -24.71 -27.42
N ALA A 752 -32.20 -24.30 -28.64
CA ALA A 752 -32.46 -25.13 -29.81
C ALA A 752 -31.27 -25.11 -30.76
N GLY A 753 -30.99 -26.21 -31.43
CA GLY A 753 -29.99 -26.33 -32.48
C GLY A 753 -30.53 -27.15 -33.63
N TRP A 754 -30.17 -26.77 -34.86
CA TRP A 754 -30.58 -27.46 -36.09
C TRP A 754 -29.40 -27.99 -36.90
N GLY A 755 -28.19 -27.94 -36.35
CA GLY A 755 -27.01 -28.51 -36.99
C GLY A 755 -26.89 -30.02 -36.86
N ARG A 756 -25.66 -30.54 -36.86
CA ARG A 756 -25.36 -31.99 -36.87
C ARG A 756 -25.99 -32.79 -35.73
N GLN A 757 -26.27 -32.16 -34.59
CA GLN A 757 -26.98 -32.76 -33.47
C GLN A 757 -28.16 -31.85 -33.07
N PRO A 758 -29.35 -32.07 -33.67
CA PRO A 758 -30.51 -31.25 -33.35
C PRO A 758 -30.94 -31.51 -31.91
N GLN A 759 -31.13 -30.44 -31.16
CA GLN A 759 -31.59 -30.48 -29.78
C GLN A 759 -32.62 -29.38 -29.56
N PHE A 760 -33.62 -29.65 -28.74
CA PHE A 760 -34.60 -28.67 -28.31
C PHE A 760 -34.87 -28.84 -26.82
N VAL A 761 -34.78 -27.73 -26.09
CA VAL A 761 -35.02 -27.64 -24.65
C VAL A 761 -35.65 -26.29 -24.35
N LEU A 762 -36.82 -26.29 -23.73
CA LEU A 762 -37.46 -25.13 -23.12
C LEU A 762 -37.71 -25.46 -21.65
N ALA A 763 -37.26 -24.64 -20.72
CA ALA A 763 -37.48 -24.83 -19.30
C ALA A 763 -37.86 -23.50 -18.64
N ILE A 764 -38.99 -23.48 -17.95
CA ILE A 764 -39.48 -22.39 -17.11
C ILE A 764 -39.50 -22.94 -15.68
N GLY A 765 -38.71 -22.34 -14.79
CA GLY A 765 -38.60 -22.83 -13.43
C GLY A 765 -37.70 -24.06 -13.26
N GLY A 766 -37.00 -24.53 -14.29
CA GLY A 766 -36.10 -25.69 -14.23
C GLY A 766 -36.73 -27.02 -14.66
N PHE A 767 -36.03 -28.13 -14.38
CA PHE A 767 -36.38 -29.48 -14.83
C PHE A 767 -36.97 -30.33 -13.70
N HIS A 768 -37.45 -31.52 -14.03
CA HIS A 768 -37.79 -32.56 -13.07
C HIS A 768 -36.58 -32.93 -12.20
N PRO A 769 -36.71 -33.13 -10.87
CA PRO A 769 -35.58 -33.38 -9.97
C PRO A 769 -34.69 -34.57 -10.35
N ARG A 770 -35.28 -35.59 -10.99
CA ARG A 770 -34.56 -36.80 -11.44
C ARG A 770 -34.06 -36.72 -12.89
N PHE A 771 -34.35 -35.62 -13.59
CA PHE A 771 -33.92 -35.42 -14.96
C PHE A 771 -32.54 -34.75 -14.99
N ALA A 772 -31.58 -35.38 -15.68
CA ALA A 772 -30.27 -34.79 -15.90
C ALA A 772 -30.38 -33.66 -16.94
N ALA A 773 -30.26 -32.41 -16.49
CA ALA A 773 -30.28 -31.26 -17.38
C ALA A 773 -29.13 -31.35 -18.40
N PRO A 774 -29.37 -31.06 -19.69
CA PRO A 774 -28.32 -31.01 -20.69
C PRO A 774 -27.22 -30.00 -20.32
N PRO A 775 -25.95 -30.24 -20.74
CA PRO A 775 -24.86 -29.32 -20.46
C PRO A 775 -25.11 -27.96 -21.14
N GLY A 776 -24.64 -26.86 -20.51
CA GLY A 776 -24.74 -25.51 -21.06
C GLY A 776 -26.00 -24.71 -20.69
N LEU A 777 -26.88 -25.27 -19.83
CA LEU A 777 -27.99 -24.54 -19.22
C LEU A 777 -27.60 -23.99 -17.83
N PRO A 778 -27.99 -22.75 -17.49
CA PRO A 778 -27.79 -22.22 -16.14
C PRO A 778 -28.71 -22.92 -15.13
N ALA A 779 -28.39 -22.83 -13.84
CA ALA A 779 -29.28 -23.26 -12.77
C ALA A 779 -30.50 -22.33 -12.72
N LEU A 780 -31.67 -22.84 -13.09
CA LEU A 780 -32.92 -22.09 -13.16
C LEU A 780 -33.63 -22.07 -11.81
N GLN A 781 -34.03 -20.88 -11.35
CA GLN A 781 -34.92 -20.75 -10.20
C GLN A 781 -36.36 -21.11 -10.59
N ARG A 782 -37.01 -21.92 -9.74
CA ARG A 782 -38.44 -22.26 -9.83
C ARG A 782 -39.29 -20.99 -9.93
N LEU A 783 -40.36 -21.03 -10.72
CA LEU A 783 -41.37 -19.96 -10.71
C LEU A 783 -42.04 -20.00 -9.33
N ALA A 784 -41.79 -18.99 -8.50
CA ALA A 784 -42.20 -19.00 -7.10
C ALA A 784 -42.97 -17.74 -6.73
N LEU A 785 -44.05 -17.92 -5.99
CA LEU A 785 -44.80 -16.85 -5.33
C LEU A 785 -44.63 -16.99 -3.82
N GLN A 786 -44.03 -15.97 -3.20
CA GLN A 786 -43.85 -15.90 -1.76
C GLN A 786 -45.07 -15.22 -1.13
N LEU A 787 -45.97 -16.01 -0.53
CA LEU A 787 -47.23 -15.53 0.05
C LEU A 787 -47.07 -15.01 1.48
N ALA A 788 -46.06 -15.48 2.21
CA ALA A 788 -45.67 -14.93 3.51
C ALA A 788 -44.17 -15.08 3.68
N ASP A 789 -43.48 -14.05 4.17
CA ASP A 789 -42.03 -14.01 4.33
C ASP A 789 -41.64 -13.35 5.66
N GLY A 790 -42.22 -13.87 6.75
CA GLY A 790 -41.93 -13.41 8.11
C GLY A 790 -41.20 -14.47 8.92
N ASP A 791 -40.57 -14.05 10.02
CA ASP A 791 -39.82 -14.95 10.92
C ASP A 791 -40.70 -16.07 11.52
N SER A 792 -41.99 -15.79 11.69
CA SER A 792 -42.97 -16.72 12.28
C SER A 792 -43.87 -17.41 11.25
N LEU A 793 -43.92 -16.94 10.00
CA LEU A 793 -44.77 -17.53 8.96
C LEU A 793 -44.12 -17.34 7.58
N GLN A 794 -43.75 -18.46 6.96
CA GLN A 794 -43.29 -18.54 5.58
C GLN A 794 -44.22 -19.44 4.78
N LEU A 795 -44.73 -18.95 3.66
CA LEU A 795 -45.54 -19.73 2.74
C LEU A 795 -45.06 -19.48 1.32
N ARG A 796 -44.55 -20.52 0.67
CA ARG A 796 -43.95 -20.44 -0.67
C ARG A 796 -44.60 -21.45 -1.60
N CYS A 797 -45.15 -20.95 -2.70
CA CYS A 797 -45.68 -21.78 -3.78
C CYS A 797 -44.70 -21.75 -4.96
N GLN A 798 -44.35 -22.90 -5.51
CA GLN A 798 -43.39 -23.06 -6.60
C GLN A 798 -43.96 -23.93 -7.70
N ALA A 799 -43.61 -23.65 -8.95
CA ALA A 799 -43.92 -24.49 -10.10
C ALA A 799 -42.78 -24.49 -11.13
N TYR A 800 -42.78 -25.49 -12.01
CA TYR A 800 -41.92 -25.53 -13.19
C TYR A 800 -42.59 -26.28 -14.35
N LEU A 801 -42.08 -26.00 -15.55
CA LEU A 801 -42.44 -26.65 -16.81
C LEU A 801 -41.16 -26.80 -17.65
N ALA A 802 -40.87 -27.99 -18.14
CA ALA A 802 -39.81 -28.22 -19.11
C ALA A 802 -40.29 -29.08 -20.27
N VAL A 803 -39.90 -28.72 -21.49
CA VAL A 803 -40.17 -29.44 -22.73
C VAL A 803 -38.85 -29.67 -23.44
N THR A 804 -38.52 -30.92 -23.73
CA THR A 804 -37.35 -31.29 -24.53
C THR A 804 -37.80 -31.99 -25.81
N SER A 805 -36.86 -32.34 -26.69
CA SER A 805 -37.13 -33.16 -27.88
C SER A 805 -37.86 -34.47 -27.58
N ASN A 806 -37.75 -35.01 -26.35
CA ASN A 806 -38.34 -36.31 -26.01
C ASN A 806 -39.12 -36.32 -24.69
N THR A 807 -39.20 -35.21 -23.95
CA THR A 807 -39.87 -35.19 -22.63
C THR A 807 -40.69 -33.95 -22.39
N VAL A 808 -41.84 -34.09 -21.74
CA VAL A 808 -42.61 -33.01 -21.12
C VAL A 808 -42.59 -33.22 -19.61
N GLN A 809 -42.20 -32.20 -18.86
CA GLN A 809 -41.96 -32.27 -17.43
C GLN A 809 -42.65 -31.09 -16.75
N PHE A 810 -43.32 -31.33 -15.63
CA PHE A 810 -43.93 -30.24 -14.87
C PHE A 810 -44.15 -30.68 -13.43
N GLY A 811 -44.20 -29.72 -12.53
CA GLY A 811 -44.45 -30.01 -11.13
C GLY A 811 -44.77 -28.74 -10.36
N ALA A 812 -45.33 -28.93 -9.18
CA ALA A 812 -45.66 -27.85 -8.27
C ALA A 812 -45.40 -28.28 -6.83
N ARG A 813 -45.00 -27.33 -6.00
CA ARG A 813 -44.69 -27.54 -4.59
C ARG A 813 -45.14 -26.36 -3.76
N VAL A 814 -45.71 -26.65 -2.60
CA VAL A 814 -46.04 -25.68 -1.56
C VAL A 814 -45.24 -26.04 -0.32
N ASP A 815 -44.48 -25.09 0.19
CA ASP A 815 -43.76 -25.18 1.45
C ASP A 815 -44.39 -24.19 2.45
N LEU A 816 -44.69 -24.67 3.65
CA LEU A 816 -45.24 -23.91 4.76
C LEU A 816 -44.31 -24.06 5.98
N HIS A 817 -43.94 -22.95 6.58
CA HIS A 817 -43.27 -22.91 7.88
C HIS A 817 -44.03 -21.94 8.77
N ALA A 818 -44.40 -22.36 9.98
CA ALA A 818 -44.97 -21.48 10.99
C ALA A 818 -44.30 -21.71 12.34
N ALA A 819 -43.86 -20.67 13.02
CA ALA A 819 -43.15 -20.76 14.30
C ALA A 819 -43.75 -19.80 15.34
N GLY A 820 -43.89 -20.28 16.57
CA GLY A 820 -44.42 -19.49 17.68
C GLY A 820 -44.33 -20.22 19.01
N GLY A 821 -43.95 -19.51 20.08
CA GLY A 821 -43.94 -20.06 21.45
C GLY A 821 -43.05 -21.29 21.65
N GLY A 822 -41.91 -21.37 20.95
CA GLY A 822 -41.00 -22.53 21.00
C GLY A 822 -41.40 -23.71 20.11
N PHE A 823 -42.57 -23.66 19.47
CA PHE A 823 -43.04 -24.65 18.50
C PHE A 823 -42.75 -24.21 17.05
N SER A 824 -42.48 -25.17 16.17
CA SER A 824 -42.47 -24.97 14.71
C SER A 824 -43.33 -26.01 14.00
N PHE A 825 -44.03 -25.58 12.96
CA PHE A 825 -44.87 -26.39 12.10
C PHE A 825 -44.34 -26.28 10.67
N ASP A 826 -43.80 -27.39 10.15
CA ASP A 826 -43.22 -27.50 8.83
C ASP A 826 -44.12 -28.37 7.95
N GLY A 827 -44.58 -27.84 6.82
CA GLY A 827 -45.41 -28.53 5.86
C GLY A 827 -44.84 -28.48 4.45
N MET A 828 -44.98 -29.56 3.71
CA MET A 828 -44.62 -29.67 2.31
C MET A 828 -45.69 -30.48 1.58
N LEU A 829 -46.16 -29.99 0.45
CA LEU A 829 -47.02 -30.72 -0.48
C LEU A 829 -46.52 -30.45 -1.90
N GLY A 830 -46.30 -31.48 -2.69
CA GLY A 830 -45.92 -31.30 -4.08
C GLY A 830 -46.08 -32.54 -4.92
N PHE A 831 -45.98 -32.32 -6.23
CA PHE A 831 -45.90 -33.39 -7.21
C PHE A 831 -44.92 -33.01 -8.33
N ASP A 832 -44.34 -34.04 -8.93
CA ASP A 832 -43.40 -33.93 -10.04
C ASP A 832 -43.84 -34.95 -11.11
N ALA A 833 -44.00 -34.51 -12.35
CA ALA A 833 -44.40 -35.33 -13.47
C ALA A 833 -43.35 -35.26 -14.59
N LEU A 834 -43.01 -36.42 -15.14
CA LEU A 834 -42.08 -36.60 -16.26
C LEU A 834 -42.74 -37.52 -17.29
N ILE A 835 -43.04 -36.99 -18.47
CA ILE A 835 -43.60 -37.75 -19.60
C ILE A 835 -42.52 -37.83 -20.68
N GLN A 836 -42.06 -39.04 -20.99
CA GLN A 836 -41.23 -39.34 -22.15
C GLN A 836 -42.11 -39.70 -23.35
N LEU A 837 -41.81 -39.14 -24.52
CA LEU A 837 -42.64 -39.28 -25.73
C LEU A 837 -42.27 -40.52 -26.55
N ALA A 838 -40.98 -40.86 -26.63
CA ALA A 838 -40.47 -42.00 -27.39
C ALA A 838 -39.31 -42.74 -26.66
N PRO A 839 -39.47 -44.06 -26.38
CA PRO A 839 -40.75 -44.73 -26.24
C PRO A 839 -41.64 -43.99 -25.23
N LEU A 840 -42.96 -44.02 -25.44
CA LEU A 840 -43.89 -43.38 -24.51
C LEU A 840 -43.65 -43.93 -23.10
N ALA A 841 -43.48 -43.07 -22.12
CA ALA A 841 -43.44 -43.43 -20.70
C ALA A 841 -43.81 -42.24 -19.85
N PHE A 842 -44.29 -42.48 -18.64
CA PHE A 842 -44.52 -41.39 -17.70
C PHE A 842 -44.18 -41.83 -16.29
N GLU A 843 -43.74 -40.88 -15.47
CA GLU A 843 -43.51 -41.03 -14.05
C GLU A 843 -44.12 -39.81 -13.35
N VAL A 844 -44.94 -40.06 -12.33
CA VAL A 844 -45.54 -39.03 -11.47
C VAL A 844 -45.21 -39.37 -10.04
N GLU A 845 -44.50 -38.48 -9.36
CA GLU A 845 -44.19 -38.55 -7.94
C GLU A 845 -45.07 -37.55 -7.19
N VAL A 846 -45.63 -37.98 -6.05
CA VAL A 846 -46.42 -37.13 -5.16
C VAL A 846 -45.81 -37.24 -3.76
N GLY A 847 -45.53 -36.09 -3.15
CA GLY A 847 -44.97 -35.99 -1.82
C GLY A 847 -45.80 -35.08 -0.93
N ALA A 848 -46.06 -35.52 0.29
CA ALA A 848 -46.64 -34.69 1.34
C ALA A 848 -45.93 -34.95 2.66
N ALA A 849 -45.63 -33.92 3.42
CA ALA A 849 -45.07 -34.04 4.76
C ALA A 849 -45.59 -32.92 5.66
N LEU A 850 -45.85 -33.26 6.92
CA LEU A 850 -46.18 -32.33 7.99
C LEU A 850 -45.35 -32.72 9.21
N ALA A 851 -44.72 -31.76 9.88
CA ALA A 851 -43.92 -31.97 11.07
C ALA A 851 -44.18 -30.87 12.09
N LEU A 852 -44.47 -31.26 13.33
CA LEU A 852 -44.55 -30.39 14.49
C LEU A 852 -43.30 -30.62 15.36
N ARG A 853 -42.58 -29.54 15.67
CA ARG A 853 -41.36 -29.56 16.48
C ARG A 853 -41.47 -28.63 17.68
N TYR A 854 -40.70 -28.90 18.72
CA TYR A 854 -40.52 -28.03 19.89
C TYR A 854 -39.02 -27.88 20.18
N HIS A 855 -38.51 -26.64 20.18
CA HIS A 855 -37.07 -26.32 20.26
C HIS A 855 -36.21 -27.19 19.32
N GLY A 856 -36.65 -27.36 18.07
CA GLY A 856 -35.96 -28.16 17.05
C GLY A 856 -36.17 -29.67 17.12
N ARG A 857 -36.71 -30.21 18.23
CA ARG A 857 -37.00 -31.64 18.39
C ARG A 857 -38.36 -32.00 17.77
N LEU A 858 -38.39 -33.07 16.96
CA LEU A 858 -39.62 -33.57 16.33
C LEU A 858 -40.58 -34.16 17.38
N LEU A 859 -41.77 -33.59 17.51
CA LEU A 859 -42.84 -34.12 18.36
C LEU A 859 -43.72 -35.11 17.58
N MET A 860 -44.21 -34.69 16.43
CA MET A 860 -45.07 -35.47 15.55
C MET A 860 -44.72 -35.17 14.10
N GLY A 861 -44.68 -36.19 13.25
CA GLY A 861 -44.50 -36.01 11.82
C GLY A 861 -45.27 -37.05 11.02
N ILE A 862 -45.90 -36.62 9.93
CA ILE A 862 -46.55 -37.48 8.96
C ILE A 862 -45.87 -37.21 7.62
N SER A 863 -45.48 -38.24 6.90
CA SER A 863 -44.94 -38.12 5.55
C SER A 863 -45.50 -39.19 4.64
N PHE A 864 -45.77 -38.82 3.41
CA PHE A 864 -46.21 -39.68 2.33
C PHE A 864 -45.35 -39.40 1.10
N LYS A 865 -44.88 -40.47 0.45
CA LYS A 865 -44.26 -40.42 -0.86
C LYS A 865 -44.89 -41.51 -1.72
N GLY A 866 -45.44 -41.16 -2.86
CA GLY A 866 -45.99 -42.07 -3.85
C GLY A 866 -45.34 -41.84 -5.20
N ARG A 867 -45.17 -42.92 -5.98
CA ARG A 867 -44.69 -42.88 -7.36
C ARG A 867 -45.59 -43.76 -8.24
N LEU A 868 -45.99 -43.22 -9.37
CA LEU A 868 -46.78 -43.87 -10.40
C LEU A 868 -45.99 -43.80 -11.71
N ALA A 869 -45.60 -44.95 -12.27
CA ALA A 869 -44.91 -45.05 -13.54
C ALA A 869 -45.73 -45.86 -14.56
N GLY A 870 -45.62 -45.49 -15.84
CA GLY A 870 -46.27 -46.13 -17.00
C GLY A 870 -45.40 -46.01 -18.26
N PRO A 871 -45.85 -46.52 -19.42
CA PRO A 871 -47.25 -46.61 -19.85
C PRO A 871 -47.82 -48.05 -19.86
N THR A 872 -46.94 -49.05 -19.87
CA THR A 872 -47.17 -50.48 -19.70
C THR A 872 -45.78 -51.13 -19.51
N PRO A 873 -45.56 -51.95 -18.48
CA PRO A 873 -46.46 -52.16 -17.34
C PRO A 873 -46.56 -50.91 -16.44
N TRP A 874 -47.74 -50.70 -15.82
CA TRP A 874 -47.96 -49.67 -14.81
C TRP A 874 -47.33 -50.12 -13.50
N HIS A 875 -46.58 -49.25 -12.84
CA HIS A 875 -45.95 -49.52 -11.55
C HIS A 875 -46.40 -48.44 -10.56
N VAL A 876 -47.02 -48.86 -9.45
CA VAL A 876 -47.45 -47.97 -8.37
C VAL A 876 -46.73 -48.37 -7.10
N GLU A 877 -46.02 -47.43 -6.48
CA GLU A 877 -45.37 -47.63 -5.20
C GLU A 877 -45.66 -46.44 -4.28
N GLY A 878 -45.67 -46.69 -2.97
CA GLY A 878 -45.82 -45.62 -2.01
C GLY A 878 -45.42 -46.02 -0.61
N LYS A 879 -45.04 -45.04 0.18
CA LYS A 879 -44.63 -45.18 1.57
C LYS A 879 -45.23 -44.05 2.40
N ALA A 880 -46.03 -44.41 3.40
CA ALA A 880 -46.51 -43.52 4.44
C ALA A 880 -45.72 -43.79 5.73
N LYS A 881 -45.28 -42.74 6.43
CA LYS A 881 -44.58 -42.85 7.71
C LYS A 881 -45.16 -41.84 8.70
N ILE A 882 -45.51 -42.33 9.89
CA ILE A 882 -45.92 -41.52 11.04
C ILE A 882 -44.83 -41.65 12.11
N SER A 883 -44.35 -40.52 12.62
CA SER A 883 -43.34 -40.41 13.67
C SER A 883 -43.93 -39.67 14.86
N LEU A 884 -43.81 -40.24 16.06
CA LEU A 884 -44.28 -39.68 17.33
C LEU A 884 -43.16 -39.84 18.36
N LEU A 885 -42.48 -38.74 18.72
CA LEU A 885 -41.42 -38.62 19.75
C LEU A 885 -40.38 -39.77 19.79
N PHE A 886 -40.77 -40.95 20.31
CA PHE A 886 -39.93 -42.11 20.59
C PHE A 886 -40.10 -43.28 19.61
N PHE A 887 -41.12 -43.27 18.73
CA PHE A 887 -41.34 -44.37 17.78
C PHE A 887 -41.82 -43.87 16.41
N SER A 888 -41.60 -44.69 15.37
CA SER A 888 -42.11 -44.42 14.03
C SER A 888 -42.68 -45.67 13.38
N VAL A 889 -43.86 -45.54 12.77
CA VAL A 889 -44.55 -46.61 12.03
C VAL A 889 -44.54 -46.25 10.55
N SER A 890 -44.18 -47.19 9.69
CA SER A 890 -44.23 -47.00 8.23
C SER A 890 -44.96 -48.13 7.53
N VAL A 891 -45.79 -47.78 6.56
CA VAL A 891 -46.50 -48.70 5.67
C VAL A 891 -46.04 -48.42 4.25
N SER A 892 -45.67 -49.46 3.51
CA SER A 892 -45.28 -49.36 2.11
C SER A 892 -46.07 -50.34 1.24
N PHE A 893 -46.34 -49.94 -0.01
CA PHE A 893 -46.94 -50.80 -1.02
C PHE A 893 -46.17 -50.66 -2.34
N SER A 894 -46.13 -51.73 -3.12
CA SER A 894 -45.61 -51.75 -4.50
C SER A 894 -46.42 -52.75 -5.30
N ARG A 895 -46.96 -52.34 -6.45
CA ARG A 895 -47.81 -53.16 -7.32
C ARG A 895 -47.54 -52.83 -8.78
N THR A 896 -47.57 -53.86 -9.61
CA THR A 896 -47.42 -53.78 -11.06
C THR A 896 -48.70 -54.26 -11.75
N PHE A 897 -49.19 -53.53 -12.75
CA PHE A 897 -50.44 -53.83 -13.48
C PHE A 897 -50.26 -53.64 -15.00
N GLY A 898 -50.95 -54.44 -15.81
CA GLY A 898 -50.90 -54.37 -17.29
C GLY A 898 -49.66 -55.05 -17.88
N SER A 899 -49.85 -56.23 -18.49
CA SER A 899 -48.83 -57.00 -19.22
C SER A 899 -48.79 -56.63 -20.69
#